data_AF-A0AAU5JJ81-F1
#
_entry.id   AF-A0AAU5JJ81-F1
#
_cell.length_a   1.000
_cell.length_b   1.000
_cell.length_c   1.000
_cell.angle_alpha   90.00
_cell.angle_beta   90.00
_cell.angle_gamma   90.00
#
_symmetry.space_group_name_H-M   'P 1'
#
loop_
_entity.id
_entity.type
_entity.pdbx_description
1 polymer ?
#
loop_
_entity_poly.entity_id
_entity_poly.type
_entity_poly.pdbx_seq_one_letter_code
_entity_poly.pdbx_strand_id
1 'polypeptide(L)'
;MAVGYADHVTYNVLPPGSRDAARRGDAQLNSYLYTASRIADHHPYPGLVEGPGPLPLAEIYVRQLAQGQRDAEDQDDTDTRGADVASVPVPAETIFTGGGRVRVVLAGAGGGKSALLRHHLATGAGHWLVHGKGDRVHASMPVLVRATTLADSPLLTQGLAQAVVDELGPYGLRETLTSEFFSRPPHPQVPWLVMVDGLDEVPDRTTRVTLMNRLAREADDESSPYRFIVATRPLPGGELDRLGPGAEHFELQPFSPADVWAYARGYFRDLPDSERQVRIFTAGLKESGLDGLARTPLIAFILCQLYTADPTRPLPEGRTGAYQSFVELLYEQNTHKSIRHTHDEVIRALKDRHQIPRDQQAAEQAAQLVREGLPELIDHVAYERINGNTAPAVEILSLRLDVQRPAKVKPPLWNAFLGDLLRPTGLLAEHSGDFHFLHQTLLEYHAARHATRDEQARAALLHELFLRNRAYADHDLQPRRPIQPSHLSFLLDGLLAPADHIATQTIRVLDDLSTSGHPTACKLLVKLVELRTKLPPDSTARQLAAHARHQSLSTNRVLAARTLATVSGHQDEGATLLAGFVGDTSLPFRDRVSAATLLATVDGHRSQAAQLLLDLAGDRTLSFEFRVAAGYGLASLKERRDEIVQLFAPWADSVTLHIKDRTTAASLLAAAGDERANQLLFRVANDSSLDIRIRVHAARGLAQIGDERIATVLIALAEVNDPEGDIHGHVRAAEVLSFLPRYRGTAAGALTRIATDSAHWDGLARVEAAEYLAWLDGYRAHGTDLLTRLAEGGRSRDHATRALAKLRTGRRPTWR
;
A
#
# COMPACT_ATOMS: atom_id res chain seq x y z
N MET A 1 45.01 49.31 -40.73
CA MET A 1 44.40 49.93 -39.53
C MET A 1 43.27 49.00 -39.10
N ALA A 2 43.56 48.00 -38.25
CA ALA A 2 43.56 48.04 -36.78
C ALA A 2 42.13 47.77 -36.23
N VAL A 3 41.80 46.75 -35.43
CA VAL A 3 42.54 45.67 -34.74
C VAL A 3 41.59 44.47 -34.62
N GLY A 4 42.04 43.25 -34.93
CA GLY A 4 41.33 42.01 -34.64
C GLY A 4 41.80 41.42 -33.31
N TYR A 5 40.86 41.03 -32.45
CA TYR A 5 41.10 40.19 -31.27
C TYR A 5 40.38 38.86 -31.49
N ALA A 6 41.15 37.77 -31.46
CA ALA A 6 40.65 36.41 -31.52
C ALA A 6 40.37 35.92 -30.09
N ASP A 7 39.16 35.41 -29.86
CA ASP A 7 38.74 34.82 -28.59
C ASP A 7 39.39 33.45 -28.38
N HIS A 8 39.98 33.27 -27.19
CA HIS A 8 40.50 32.02 -26.69
C HIS A 8 39.36 31.05 -26.33
N VAL A 9 39.33 29.89 -26.99
CA VAL A 9 38.57 28.71 -26.53
C VAL A 9 39.46 27.90 -25.59
N THR A 10 39.18 27.95 -24.28
CA THR A 10 39.80 27.07 -23.29
C THR A 10 39.12 25.70 -23.30
N TYR A 11 39.79 24.71 -23.90
CA TYR A 11 39.46 23.30 -23.69
C TYR A 11 39.85 22.90 -22.26
N ASN A 12 38.86 22.67 -21.39
CA ASN A 12 39.08 22.03 -20.09
C ASN A 12 39.44 20.55 -20.30
N VAL A 13 40.74 20.27 -20.39
CA VAL A 13 41.29 18.92 -20.28
C VAL A 13 41.26 18.53 -18.81
N LEU A 14 40.31 17.67 -18.45
CA LEU A 14 40.23 17.01 -17.14
C LEU A 14 41.55 16.26 -16.84
N PRO A 15 42.12 16.37 -15.61
CA PRO A 15 43.41 15.79 -15.25
C PRO A 15 43.45 14.25 -15.39
N PRO A 16 44.62 13.64 -15.64
CA PRO A 16 44.73 12.21 -15.98
C PRO A 16 44.17 11.23 -14.93
N GLY A 17 44.03 11.63 -13.66
CA GLY A 17 43.38 10.82 -12.62
C GLY A 17 41.84 10.81 -12.65
N SER A 18 41.19 11.79 -13.27
CA SER A 18 39.71 11.89 -13.26
C SER A 18 39.04 11.01 -14.32
N ARG A 19 39.77 10.63 -15.39
CA ARG A 19 39.27 9.68 -16.40
C ARG A 19 39.18 8.25 -15.87
N ASP A 20 40.15 7.83 -15.06
CA ASP A 20 40.13 6.51 -14.42
C ASP A 20 39.09 6.44 -13.30
N ALA A 21 38.90 7.52 -12.53
CA ALA A 21 37.83 7.61 -11.53
C ALA A 21 36.43 7.58 -12.17
N ALA A 22 36.22 8.30 -13.28
CA ALA A 22 34.95 8.26 -14.01
C ALA A 22 34.65 6.88 -14.61
N ARG A 23 35.68 6.20 -15.18
CA ARG A 23 35.54 4.83 -15.70
C ARG A 23 35.23 3.81 -14.61
N ARG A 24 35.83 3.94 -13.42
CA ARG A 24 35.51 3.09 -12.26
C ARG A 24 34.09 3.36 -11.75
N GLY A 25 33.67 4.63 -11.67
CA GLY A 25 32.31 5.00 -11.27
C GLY A 25 31.24 4.42 -12.19
N ASP A 26 31.43 4.51 -13.51
CA ASP A 26 30.52 3.91 -14.50
C ASP A 26 30.48 2.37 -14.40
N ALA A 27 31.63 1.72 -14.10
CA ALA A 27 31.69 0.27 -13.90
C ALA A 27 30.95 -0.18 -12.63
N GLN A 28 31.12 0.55 -11.52
CA GLN A 28 30.43 0.28 -10.25
C GLN A 28 28.92 0.51 -10.37
N LEU A 29 28.50 1.57 -11.06
CA LEU A 29 27.09 1.85 -11.32
C LEU A 29 26.45 0.76 -12.18
N ASN A 30 27.12 0.30 -13.23
CA ASN A 30 26.63 -0.82 -14.06
C ASN A 30 26.56 -2.13 -13.27
N SER A 31 27.54 -2.42 -12.40
CA SER A 31 27.49 -3.59 -11.51
C SER A 31 26.31 -3.50 -10.54
N TYR A 32 26.09 -2.33 -9.95
CA TYR A 32 24.96 -2.07 -9.07
C TYR A 32 23.63 -2.32 -9.80
N LEU A 33 23.45 -1.68 -10.96
CA LEU A 33 22.24 -1.79 -11.78
C LEU A 33 21.95 -3.23 -12.20
N TYR A 34 22.98 -3.97 -12.64
CA TYR A 34 22.84 -5.36 -13.03
C TYR A 34 22.39 -6.25 -11.88
N THR A 35 22.97 -6.07 -10.69
CA THR A 35 22.54 -6.84 -9.51
C THR A 35 21.13 -6.43 -9.08
N ALA A 36 20.83 -5.13 -9.05
CA ALA A 36 19.51 -4.61 -8.70
C ALA A 36 18.41 -5.07 -9.67
N SER A 37 18.67 -5.17 -10.98
CA SER A 37 17.67 -5.64 -11.96
C SER A 37 17.27 -7.09 -11.75
N ARG A 38 18.16 -7.91 -11.17
CA ARG A 38 17.94 -9.35 -10.92
C ARG A 38 17.24 -9.65 -9.61
N ILE A 39 16.95 -8.65 -8.78
CA ILE A 39 16.23 -8.88 -7.52
C ILE A 39 14.81 -9.44 -7.79
N ALA A 40 14.18 -9.07 -8.92
CA ALA A 40 12.86 -9.60 -9.28
C ALA A 40 12.90 -11.03 -9.85
N ASP A 41 14.08 -11.56 -10.17
CA ASP A 41 14.26 -12.99 -10.49
C ASP A 41 14.03 -13.87 -9.24
N HIS A 42 14.01 -13.24 -8.05
CA HIS A 42 13.83 -13.91 -6.77
C HIS A 42 12.49 -13.53 -6.15
N HIS A 43 11.90 -14.46 -5.42
CA HIS A 43 10.69 -14.18 -4.65
C HIS A 43 11.00 -13.18 -3.52
N PRO A 44 10.06 -12.28 -3.12
CA PRO A 44 10.27 -11.34 -2.01
C PRO A 44 10.58 -12.00 -0.65
N TYR A 45 10.38 -13.30 -0.54
CA TYR A 45 10.64 -14.06 0.67
C TYR A 45 11.55 -15.24 0.32
N PRO A 46 12.84 -14.99 0.03
CA PRO A 46 13.78 -16.05 -0.30
C PRO A 46 13.89 -16.99 0.91
N GLY A 47 13.75 -18.29 0.67
CA GLY A 47 13.87 -19.33 1.71
C GLY A 47 12.57 -19.84 2.33
N LEU A 48 11.38 -19.27 2.01
CA LEU A 48 10.09 -19.81 2.48
C LEU A 48 9.74 -21.16 1.83
N VAL A 49 10.10 -21.43 0.58
CA VAL A 49 9.92 -22.75 -0.07
C VAL A 49 10.99 -22.88 -1.16
N GLU A 50 11.80 -23.95 -1.20
CA GLU A 50 12.76 -24.23 -2.29
C GLU A 50 12.57 -25.63 -2.91
N GLY A 51 11.45 -25.87 -3.59
CA GLY A 51 11.28 -26.88 -4.66
C GLY A 51 10.65 -26.17 -5.88
N PRO A 52 10.44 -26.78 -7.07
CA PRO A 52 10.32 -26.09 -8.38
C PRO A 52 9.89 -24.63 -8.19
N GLY A 53 10.91 -23.75 -8.12
CA GLY A 53 10.97 -22.58 -7.21
C GLY A 53 9.69 -21.75 -7.08
N PRO A 54 9.43 -21.09 -5.92
CA PRO A 54 8.40 -20.07 -5.85
C PRO A 54 8.67 -19.08 -6.99
N LEU A 55 7.65 -18.89 -7.82
CA LEU A 55 7.76 -18.12 -9.05
C LEU A 55 8.44 -16.77 -8.78
N PRO A 56 9.39 -16.34 -9.62
CA PRO A 56 10.06 -15.05 -9.50
C PRO A 56 9.05 -13.92 -9.29
N LEU A 57 9.39 -12.88 -8.52
CA LEU A 57 8.51 -11.73 -8.33
C LEU A 57 8.00 -11.19 -9.67
N ALA A 58 8.84 -11.19 -10.71
CA ALA A 58 8.47 -10.78 -12.06
C ALA A 58 7.26 -11.55 -12.65
N GLU A 59 7.05 -12.82 -12.28
CA GLU A 59 5.99 -13.68 -12.81
C GLU A 59 4.66 -13.61 -12.04
N ILE A 60 4.73 -13.27 -10.75
CA ILE A 60 3.58 -13.27 -9.83
C ILE A 60 3.18 -11.88 -9.34
N TYR A 61 3.93 -10.84 -9.72
CA TYR A 61 3.61 -9.48 -9.32
C TYR A 61 2.26 -9.05 -9.91
N VAL A 62 1.31 -8.77 -9.03
CA VAL A 62 0.02 -8.18 -9.39
C VAL A 62 0.04 -6.71 -9.02
N ARG A 63 -0.30 -5.85 -10.00
CA ARG A 63 -0.29 -4.40 -9.83
C ARG A 63 -1.39 -3.96 -8.87
N GLN A 64 -0.98 -3.41 -7.73
CA GLN A 64 -1.90 -2.83 -6.75
C GLN A 64 -2.28 -1.41 -7.14
N LEU A 65 -3.41 -0.95 -6.63
CA LEU A 65 -3.80 0.45 -6.68
C LEU A 65 -3.31 1.16 -5.41
N ALA A 66 -3.04 2.45 -5.50
CA ALA A 66 -2.76 3.34 -4.40
C ALA A 66 -3.75 4.50 -4.41
N GLN A 67 -4.09 4.99 -3.23
CA GLN A 67 -5.00 6.12 -3.06
C GLN A 67 -4.28 7.24 -2.29
N GLY A 68 -4.29 8.46 -2.83
CA GLY A 68 -3.75 9.62 -2.12
C GLY A 68 -4.65 10.02 -0.95
N GLN A 69 -4.06 10.18 0.23
CA GLN A 69 -4.74 10.67 1.44
C GLN A 69 -4.71 12.21 1.41
N ARG A 70 -5.87 12.88 1.55
CA ARG A 70 -5.94 14.34 1.75
C ARG A 70 -5.95 14.61 3.26
N ASP A 71 -5.15 15.58 3.71
CA ASP A 71 -5.07 15.96 5.13
C ASP A 71 -6.44 16.41 5.67
N ALA A 72 -6.72 16.05 6.92
CA ALA A 72 -8.01 16.23 7.58
C ALA A 72 -8.28 17.68 8.06
N GLU A 73 -7.35 18.61 7.87
CA GLU A 73 -7.43 19.97 8.43
C GLU A 73 -8.32 20.94 7.61
N ASP A 74 -8.76 20.58 6.41
CA ASP A 74 -9.60 21.45 5.56
C ASP A 74 -11.12 21.17 5.69
N GLN A 75 -11.58 20.54 6.78
CA GLN A 75 -13.02 20.29 7.02
C GLN A 75 -13.80 21.49 7.60
N ASP A 76 -13.14 22.59 7.94
CA ASP A 76 -13.77 23.69 8.70
C ASP A 76 -14.29 24.87 7.85
N ASP A 77 -14.11 24.87 6.52
CA ASP A 77 -14.72 25.91 5.67
C ASP A 77 -16.08 25.43 5.11
N THR A 78 -17.11 25.89 5.80
CA THR A 78 -18.52 25.77 5.46
C THR A 78 -18.87 26.51 4.16
N ASP A 79 -19.83 25.95 3.41
CA ASP A 79 -20.51 26.56 2.27
C ASP A 79 -19.68 26.93 1.03
N THR A 80 -19.29 25.94 0.21
CA THR A 80 -19.39 26.09 -1.27
C THR A 80 -19.28 24.78 -2.07
N ARG A 81 -20.36 24.50 -2.81
CA ARG A 81 -20.49 23.78 -4.10
C ARG A 81 -19.27 22.99 -4.61
N GLY A 82 -19.42 21.66 -4.63
CA GLY A 82 -18.66 20.76 -5.50
C GLY A 82 -18.66 19.34 -4.96
N ALA A 83 -19.18 18.38 -5.72
CA ALA A 83 -19.02 16.96 -5.42
C ALA A 83 -17.53 16.62 -5.42
N ASP A 84 -16.93 16.57 -4.23
CA ASP A 84 -15.53 16.23 -4.06
C ASP A 84 -15.39 14.70 -4.25
N VAL A 85 -15.13 14.33 -5.50
CA VAL A 85 -14.87 12.96 -5.96
C VAL A 85 -13.77 12.38 -5.09
N ALA A 86 -14.05 11.27 -4.39
CA ALA A 86 -13.03 10.47 -3.72
C ALA A 86 -11.82 10.31 -4.66
N SER A 87 -10.60 10.58 -4.17
CA SER A 87 -9.39 10.43 -4.99
C SER A 87 -9.43 9.06 -5.67
N VAL A 88 -9.54 9.08 -7.01
CA VAL A 88 -9.68 7.84 -7.79
C VAL A 88 -8.41 7.02 -7.54
N PRO A 89 -8.52 5.75 -7.13
CA PRO A 89 -7.36 4.88 -6.97
C PRO A 89 -6.52 4.88 -8.27
N VAL A 90 -5.23 5.12 -8.13
CA VAL A 90 -4.26 5.13 -9.23
C VAL A 90 -3.37 3.88 -9.16
N PRO A 91 -2.69 3.47 -10.23
CA PRO A 91 -1.68 2.42 -10.13
C PRO A 91 -0.61 2.79 -9.09
N ALA A 92 -0.21 1.84 -8.24
CA ALA A 92 0.73 2.10 -7.15
C ALA A 92 2.11 2.59 -7.65
N GLU A 93 2.47 2.27 -8.90
CA GLU A 93 3.73 2.70 -9.51
C GLU A 93 3.80 4.22 -9.72
N THR A 94 2.67 4.92 -9.70
CA THR A 94 2.61 6.39 -9.75
C THR A 94 3.27 7.07 -8.53
N ILE A 95 3.47 6.31 -7.44
CA ILE A 95 4.19 6.77 -6.25
C ILE A 95 5.65 7.11 -6.61
N PHE A 96 6.26 6.41 -7.56
CA PHE A 96 7.66 6.59 -7.93
C PHE A 96 7.91 7.77 -8.86
N THR A 97 6.91 8.20 -9.63
CA THR A 97 7.10 9.09 -10.79
C THR A 97 6.76 10.55 -10.52
N GLY A 98 6.69 10.95 -9.25
CA GLY A 98 6.21 12.27 -8.89
C GLY A 98 7.22 13.36 -8.57
N GLY A 99 6.76 14.55 -8.14
CA GLY A 99 7.61 15.72 -7.86
C GLY A 99 8.02 15.88 -6.40
N GLY A 100 7.24 15.35 -5.45
CA GLY A 100 7.56 15.37 -4.02
C GLY A 100 8.92 14.73 -3.71
N ARG A 101 9.68 15.36 -2.81
CA ARG A 101 10.99 14.86 -2.34
C ARG A 101 10.87 13.82 -1.25
N VAL A 102 9.77 13.83 -0.49
CA VAL A 102 9.40 12.75 0.43
C VAL A 102 8.01 12.28 0.06
N ARG A 103 7.84 10.97 -0.03
CA ARG A 103 6.54 10.31 -0.26
C ARG A 103 6.40 9.16 0.69
N VAL A 104 5.21 8.95 1.21
CA VAL A 104 4.93 7.91 2.20
C VAL A 104 3.98 6.90 1.60
N VAL A 105 4.33 5.62 1.69
CA VAL A 105 3.48 4.49 1.28
C VAL A 105 3.00 3.78 2.52
N LEU A 106 1.70 3.89 2.77
CA LEU A 106 1.00 3.27 3.88
C LEU A 106 0.33 1.99 3.41
N ALA A 107 0.55 0.90 4.15
CA ALA A 107 -0.23 -0.31 4.00
C ALA A 107 -0.19 -1.10 5.30
N GLY A 108 -1.22 -1.90 5.55
CA GLY A 108 -1.23 -2.88 6.63
C GLY A 108 -0.08 -3.91 6.52
N ALA A 109 0.03 -4.74 7.55
CA ALA A 109 1.01 -5.83 7.60
C ALA A 109 0.79 -6.80 6.43
N GLY A 110 1.84 -7.11 5.67
CA GLY A 110 1.72 -7.96 4.48
C GLY A 110 1.01 -7.32 3.27
N GLY A 111 0.74 -6.01 3.32
CA GLY A 111 -0.01 -5.27 2.30
C GLY A 111 0.69 -5.09 0.94
N GLY A 112 1.92 -5.58 0.77
CA GLY A 112 2.64 -5.54 -0.52
C GLY A 112 3.68 -4.41 -0.68
N LYS A 113 3.97 -3.64 0.38
CA LYS A 113 4.94 -2.51 0.33
C LYS A 113 6.32 -2.94 -0.18
N SER A 114 6.96 -3.92 0.47
CA SER A 114 8.27 -4.42 0.08
C SER A 114 8.28 -5.02 -1.32
N ALA A 115 7.20 -5.70 -1.72
CA ALA A 115 7.05 -6.26 -3.07
C ALA A 115 6.96 -5.15 -4.13
N LEU A 116 6.20 -4.07 -3.86
CA LEU A 116 6.12 -2.89 -4.71
C LEU A 116 7.49 -2.20 -4.87
N LEU A 117 8.22 -2.00 -3.76
CA LEU A 117 9.55 -1.37 -3.79
C LEU A 117 10.59 -2.22 -4.54
N ARG A 118 10.61 -3.54 -4.32
CA ARG A 118 11.50 -4.46 -5.04
C ARG A 118 11.16 -4.57 -6.52
N HIS A 119 9.87 -4.60 -6.87
CA HIS A 119 9.44 -4.58 -8.27
C HIS A 119 9.92 -3.30 -8.96
N HIS A 120 9.81 -2.14 -8.30
CA HIS A 120 10.32 -0.89 -8.83
C HIS A 120 11.85 -0.85 -8.93
N LEU A 121 12.58 -1.38 -7.94
CA LEU A 121 14.03 -1.50 -7.99
C LEU A 121 14.46 -2.29 -9.22
N ALA A 122 13.85 -3.47 -9.44
CA ALA A 122 14.20 -4.35 -10.54
C ALA A 122 13.90 -3.74 -11.91
N THR A 123 12.67 -3.26 -12.08
CA THR A 123 12.21 -2.68 -13.36
C THR A 123 12.93 -1.38 -13.68
N GLY A 124 13.12 -0.50 -12.69
CA GLY A 124 13.86 0.74 -12.83
C GLY A 124 15.33 0.49 -13.17
N ALA A 125 16.00 -0.43 -12.47
CA ALA A 125 17.38 -0.77 -12.77
C ALA A 125 17.55 -1.41 -14.15
N GLY A 126 16.66 -2.35 -14.52
CA GLY A 126 16.64 -2.98 -15.84
C GLY A 126 16.43 -1.96 -16.97
N HIS A 127 15.54 -0.99 -16.76
CA HIS A 127 15.33 0.10 -17.72
C HIS A 127 16.60 0.93 -17.94
N TRP A 128 17.28 1.32 -16.85
CA TRP A 128 18.54 2.08 -16.91
C TRP A 128 19.65 1.32 -17.64
N LEU A 129 19.73 0.00 -17.50
CA LEU A 129 20.68 -0.85 -18.23
C LEU A 129 20.43 -0.86 -19.74
N VAL A 130 19.17 -0.88 -20.16
CA VAL A 130 18.79 -1.02 -21.58
C VAL A 130 18.80 0.32 -22.32
N HIS A 131 18.27 1.37 -21.71
CA HIS A 131 18.00 2.65 -22.40
C HIS A 131 19.06 3.73 -22.10
N GLY A 132 19.87 3.52 -21.06
CA GLY A 132 20.96 4.42 -20.68
C GLY A 132 20.50 5.86 -20.38
N LYS A 133 21.42 6.82 -20.56
CA LYS A 133 21.25 8.25 -20.20
C LYS A 133 20.21 9.01 -21.04
N GLY A 134 19.69 8.40 -22.11
CA GLY A 134 18.89 9.08 -23.14
C GLY A 134 17.38 9.06 -22.90
N ASP A 135 16.88 8.19 -22.02
CA ASP A 135 15.45 8.00 -21.80
C ASP A 135 15.01 8.49 -20.42
N ARG A 136 14.08 9.45 -20.38
CA ARG A 136 13.63 10.16 -19.17
C ARG A 136 12.44 9.49 -18.48
N VAL A 137 12.00 8.30 -18.92
CA VAL A 137 10.87 7.55 -18.33
C VAL A 137 11.07 7.32 -16.82
N HIS A 138 12.32 7.10 -16.37
CA HIS A 138 12.68 7.07 -14.95
C HIS A 138 13.64 8.22 -14.62
N ALA A 139 13.10 9.34 -14.11
CA ALA A 139 13.86 10.54 -13.77
C ALA A 139 14.77 10.40 -12.52
N SER A 140 14.93 9.19 -11.97
CA SER A 140 15.71 8.93 -10.75
C SER A 140 16.24 7.50 -10.72
N MET A 141 17.32 7.30 -9.96
CA MET A 141 17.99 6.01 -9.80
C MET A 141 17.52 5.32 -8.51
N PRO A 142 16.77 4.20 -8.56
CA PRO A 142 16.20 3.59 -7.36
C PRO A 142 17.30 2.98 -6.48
N VAL A 143 17.18 3.12 -5.16
CA VAL A 143 18.00 2.47 -4.13
C VAL A 143 17.07 1.98 -3.03
N LEU A 144 17.02 0.67 -2.79
CA LEU A 144 16.21 0.09 -1.71
C LEU A 144 17.07 -0.07 -0.46
N VAL A 145 16.55 0.39 0.69
CA VAL A 145 17.21 0.28 1.99
C VAL A 145 16.20 -0.06 3.08
N ARG A 146 16.60 -0.87 4.07
CA ARG A 146 15.80 -1.11 5.27
C ARG A 146 15.95 0.05 6.26
N ALA A 147 14.84 0.48 6.86
CA ALA A 147 14.84 1.58 7.82
C ALA A 147 15.69 1.29 9.06
N THR A 148 15.74 0.03 9.50
CA THR A 148 16.55 -0.42 10.64
C THR A 148 18.04 -0.23 10.37
N THR A 149 18.55 -0.75 9.25
CA THR A 149 19.96 -0.54 8.84
C THR A 149 20.30 0.94 8.70
N LEU A 150 19.38 1.72 8.14
CA LEU A 150 19.57 3.14 7.96
C LEU A 150 19.55 3.91 9.30
N ALA A 151 18.75 3.46 10.27
CA ALA A 151 18.66 4.05 11.61
C ALA A 151 19.93 3.82 12.45
N ASP A 152 20.59 2.67 12.28
CA ASP A 152 21.80 2.30 13.03
C ASP A 152 23.05 3.10 12.61
N SER A 153 23.01 3.73 11.44
CA SER A 153 24.11 4.56 10.93
C SER A 153 23.88 6.04 11.22
N PRO A 154 24.87 6.79 11.76
CA PRO A 154 24.73 8.23 12.00
C PRO A 154 24.71 9.03 10.69
N LEU A 155 25.47 8.59 9.67
CA LEU A 155 25.59 9.24 8.36
C LEU A 155 24.74 8.54 7.30
N LEU A 156 23.99 9.31 6.51
CA LEU A 156 23.09 8.79 5.47
C LEU A 156 23.87 7.97 4.43
N THR A 157 24.94 8.51 3.84
CA THR A 157 25.74 7.83 2.80
C THR A 157 26.38 6.53 3.28
N GLN A 158 26.80 6.48 4.54
CA GLN A 158 27.32 5.25 5.16
C GLN A 158 26.21 4.21 5.33
N GLY A 159 25.04 4.65 5.81
CA GLY A 159 23.86 3.78 5.94
C GLY A 159 23.38 3.24 4.59
N LEU A 160 23.41 4.05 3.54
CA LEU A 160 23.07 3.61 2.17
C LEU A 160 24.05 2.54 1.66
N ALA A 161 25.36 2.78 1.82
CA ALA A 161 26.38 1.82 1.41
C ALA A 161 26.22 0.47 2.11
N GLN A 162 26.02 0.49 3.44
CA GLN A 162 25.80 -0.72 4.21
C GLN A 162 24.50 -1.41 3.78
N ALA A 163 23.39 -0.68 3.67
CA ALA A 163 22.10 -1.24 3.31
C ALA A 163 22.08 -1.86 1.91
N VAL A 164 22.82 -1.30 0.95
CA VAL A 164 22.91 -1.88 -0.40
C VAL A 164 23.77 -3.14 -0.42
N VAL A 165 24.89 -3.16 0.32
CA VAL A 165 25.68 -4.38 0.49
C VAL A 165 24.84 -5.47 1.15
N ASP A 166 24.04 -5.08 2.13
CA ASP A 166 23.16 -5.97 2.86
C ASP A 166 22.06 -6.57 1.97
N GLU A 167 21.36 -5.74 1.19
CA GLU A 167 20.24 -6.18 0.34
C GLU A 167 20.73 -6.87 -0.96
N LEU A 168 21.81 -6.38 -1.59
CA LEU A 168 22.26 -6.86 -2.90
C LEU A 168 23.44 -7.84 -2.85
N GLY A 169 24.15 -7.93 -1.72
CA GLY A 169 25.27 -8.85 -1.52
C GLY A 169 24.94 -10.30 -1.86
N PRO A 170 23.85 -10.88 -1.32
CA PRO A 170 23.43 -12.25 -1.62
C PRO A 170 23.15 -12.52 -3.11
N TYR A 171 22.86 -11.48 -3.89
CA TYR A 171 22.52 -11.57 -5.32
C TYR A 171 23.73 -11.33 -6.25
N GLY A 172 24.95 -11.34 -5.70
CA GLY A 172 26.18 -11.31 -6.48
C GLY A 172 26.75 -9.92 -6.76
N LEU A 173 26.57 -8.97 -5.83
CA LEU A 173 27.29 -7.70 -5.84
C LEU A 173 28.80 -7.96 -5.79
N ARG A 174 29.54 -7.54 -6.83
CA ARG A 174 30.95 -7.92 -7.03
C ARG A 174 31.96 -7.11 -6.22
N GLU A 175 31.60 -5.87 -5.87
CA GLU A 175 32.45 -4.95 -5.12
C GLU A 175 31.62 -4.26 -4.02
N THR A 176 32.23 -4.04 -2.86
CA THR A 176 31.61 -3.26 -1.78
C THR A 176 31.52 -1.79 -2.21
N LEU A 177 30.30 -1.26 -2.26
CA LEU A 177 30.07 0.16 -2.54
C LEU A 177 30.46 1.00 -1.32
N THR A 178 31.12 2.14 -1.54
CA THR A 178 31.56 3.05 -0.48
C THR A 178 30.55 4.19 -0.27
N SER A 179 30.66 4.92 0.84
CA SER A 179 29.84 6.12 1.08
C SER A 179 30.02 7.20 0.01
N GLU A 180 31.19 7.26 -0.64
CA GLU A 180 31.47 8.18 -1.74
C GLU A 180 30.57 7.91 -2.96
N PHE A 181 30.22 6.64 -3.22
CA PHE A 181 29.33 6.25 -4.32
C PHE A 181 27.96 6.95 -4.26
N PHE A 182 27.43 7.13 -3.05
CA PHE A 182 26.14 7.79 -2.83
C PHE A 182 26.25 9.30 -2.63
N SER A 183 27.45 9.83 -2.37
CA SER A 183 27.66 11.25 -2.04
C SER A 183 27.34 12.24 -3.17
N ARG A 184 27.24 11.75 -4.42
CA ARG A 184 26.95 12.54 -5.61
C ARG A 184 25.81 11.92 -6.39
N PRO A 185 25.09 12.70 -7.22
CA PRO A 185 24.12 12.14 -8.15
C PRO A 185 24.77 11.11 -9.08
N PRO A 186 24.10 9.99 -9.39
CA PRO A 186 24.61 8.96 -10.31
C PRO A 186 24.88 9.54 -11.70
N HIS A 187 24.03 10.48 -12.15
CA HIS A 187 24.22 11.27 -13.37
C HIS A 187 23.80 12.73 -13.14
N PRO A 188 24.26 13.68 -13.97
CA PRO A 188 23.81 15.07 -13.90
C PRO A 188 22.28 15.16 -13.94
N GLN A 189 21.68 15.85 -12.97
CA GLN A 189 20.22 16.04 -12.83
C GLN A 189 19.40 14.75 -12.57
N VAL A 190 20.05 13.62 -12.30
CA VAL A 190 19.37 12.36 -11.94
C VAL A 190 19.60 12.11 -10.46
N PRO A 191 18.63 12.35 -9.57
CA PRO A 191 18.78 12.05 -8.15
C PRO A 191 18.70 10.55 -7.87
N TRP A 192 19.27 10.14 -6.74
CA TRP A 192 18.98 8.87 -6.10
C TRP A 192 17.56 8.88 -5.55
N LEU A 193 16.77 7.85 -5.85
CA LEU A 193 15.47 7.58 -5.25
C LEU A 193 15.66 6.53 -4.15
N VAL A 194 15.87 7.00 -2.92
CA VAL A 194 16.05 6.17 -1.73
C VAL A 194 14.69 5.70 -1.23
N MET A 195 14.41 4.43 -1.46
CA MET A 195 13.23 3.73 -0.99
C MET A 195 13.54 3.09 0.36
N VAL A 196 13.03 3.70 1.42
CA VAL A 196 13.18 3.26 2.81
C VAL A 196 12.03 2.31 3.15
N ASP A 197 12.33 1.02 3.32
CA ASP A 197 11.35 -0.01 3.66
C ASP A 197 11.30 -0.29 5.17
N GLY A 198 10.08 -0.51 5.68
CA GLY A 198 9.86 -0.94 7.06
C GLY A 198 10.16 0.12 8.13
N LEU A 199 9.77 1.38 7.96
CA LEU A 199 9.99 2.41 9.02
C LEU A 199 9.35 2.04 10.36
N ASP A 200 8.24 1.30 10.34
CA ASP A 200 7.56 0.77 11.54
C ASP A 200 8.33 -0.34 12.24
N GLU A 201 9.34 -0.92 11.58
CA GLU A 201 10.21 -1.96 12.14
C GLU A 201 11.33 -1.39 13.02
N VAL A 202 11.53 -0.06 13.02
CA VAL A 202 12.46 0.62 13.95
C VAL A 202 11.81 0.67 15.34
N PRO A 203 12.26 -0.14 16.33
CA PRO A 203 11.50 -0.34 17.57
C PRO A 203 11.48 0.90 18.46
N ASP A 204 12.64 1.56 18.61
CA ASP A 204 12.76 2.76 19.43
C ASP A 204 12.18 3.99 18.73
N ARG A 205 11.21 4.62 19.40
CA ARG A 205 10.53 5.82 18.89
C ARG A 205 11.51 6.97 18.68
N THR A 206 12.47 7.16 19.58
CA THR A 206 13.42 8.28 19.50
C THR A 206 14.31 8.13 18.27
N THR A 207 14.79 6.92 18.02
CA THR A 207 15.59 6.54 16.86
C THR A 207 14.77 6.70 15.57
N ARG A 208 13.53 6.22 15.54
CA ARG A 208 12.62 6.37 14.38
C ARG A 208 12.34 7.84 14.07
N VAL A 209 12.04 8.66 15.08
CA VAL A 209 11.84 10.11 14.92
C VAL A 209 13.11 10.81 14.44
N THR A 210 14.27 10.41 14.96
CA THR A 210 15.57 10.94 14.52
C THR A 210 15.83 10.62 13.05
N LEU A 211 15.52 9.40 12.61
CA LEU A 211 15.59 9.01 11.20
C LEU A 211 14.66 9.87 10.34
N MET A 212 13.38 10.02 10.71
CA MET A 212 12.42 10.84 9.95
C MET A 212 12.89 12.30 9.82
N ASN A 213 13.35 12.91 10.92
CA ASN A 213 13.88 14.26 10.91
C ASN A 213 15.10 14.40 10.00
N ARG A 214 15.97 13.37 9.94
CA ARG A 214 17.12 13.36 9.04
C ARG A 214 16.66 13.29 7.58
N LEU A 215 15.73 12.39 7.25
CA LEU A 215 15.19 12.27 5.88
C LEU A 215 14.51 13.57 5.43
N ALA A 216 13.75 14.22 6.32
CA ALA A 216 13.11 15.50 6.04
C ALA A 216 14.14 16.60 5.76
N ARG A 217 15.18 16.74 6.60
CA ARG A 217 16.26 17.73 6.38
C ARG A 217 17.01 17.52 5.07
N GLU A 218 17.33 16.27 4.75
CA GLU A 218 17.98 15.92 3.48
C GLU A 218 17.06 16.16 2.27
N ALA A 219 15.74 16.05 2.45
CA ALA A 219 14.78 16.39 1.42
C ALA A 219 14.58 17.90 1.26
N ASP A 220 14.68 18.68 2.34
CA ASP A 220 14.52 20.14 2.29
C ASP A 220 15.71 20.83 1.61
N ASP A 221 16.92 20.25 1.66
CA ASP A 221 18.10 20.80 0.99
C ASP A 221 17.96 20.71 -0.55
N GLU A 222 17.93 21.87 -1.22
CA GLU A 222 17.82 21.94 -2.68
C GLU A 222 18.97 21.33 -3.46
N SER A 223 20.14 21.25 -2.85
CA SER A 223 21.34 20.64 -3.43
C SER A 223 21.43 19.13 -3.21
N SER A 224 20.51 18.58 -2.42
CA SER A 224 20.48 17.15 -2.08
C SER A 224 20.36 16.27 -3.33
N PRO A 225 21.23 15.25 -3.47
CA PRO A 225 21.12 14.30 -4.56
C PRO A 225 20.01 13.27 -4.33
N TYR A 226 19.21 13.39 -3.27
CA TYR A 226 18.26 12.36 -2.83
C TYR A 226 16.80 12.76 -2.96
N ARG A 227 15.99 11.75 -3.22
CA ARG A 227 14.53 11.75 -3.05
C ARG A 227 14.16 10.50 -2.26
N PHE A 228 13.11 10.59 -1.46
CA PHE A 228 12.74 9.54 -0.52
C PHE A 228 11.34 9.01 -0.77
N ILE A 229 11.22 7.69 -0.73
CA ILE A 229 9.95 6.97 -0.56
C ILE A 229 10.05 6.21 0.74
N VAL A 230 9.13 6.45 1.66
CA VAL A 230 9.11 5.83 2.98
C VAL A 230 7.92 4.87 3.04
N ALA A 231 8.19 3.58 3.07
CA ALA A 231 7.17 2.56 3.21
C ALA A 231 7.00 2.17 4.67
N THR A 232 5.76 2.24 5.17
CA THR A 232 5.48 1.97 6.58
C THR A 232 4.02 1.58 6.83
N ARG A 233 3.74 1.02 8.01
CA ARG A 233 2.38 0.93 8.55
C ARG A 233 1.96 2.28 9.14
N PRO A 234 0.66 2.53 9.33
CA PRO A 234 0.21 3.71 10.07
C PRO A 234 0.92 3.80 11.43
N LEU A 235 1.57 4.94 11.69
CA LEU A 235 2.24 5.24 12.95
C LEU A 235 1.33 6.07 13.87
N PRO A 236 1.41 5.88 15.19
CA PRO A 236 0.58 6.61 16.14
C PRO A 236 1.00 8.09 16.27
N GLY A 237 0.05 8.92 16.73
CA GLY A 237 0.32 10.27 17.25
C GLY A 237 0.92 11.26 16.25
N GLY A 238 0.55 11.18 14.96
CA GLY A 238 1.03 12.13 13.94
C GLY A 238 2.54 12.04 13.68
N GLU A 239 3.18 10.91 14.00
CA GLU A 239 4.63 10.77 13.83
C GLU A 239 5.11 11.03 12.39
N LEU A 240 4.27 10.69 11.40
CA LEU A 240 4.58 10.89 9.99
C LEU A 240 4.65 12.36 9.58
N ASP A 241 4.02 13.27 10.32
CA ASP A 241 4.06 14.72 10.06
C ASP A 241 5.48 15.27 10.18
N ARG A 242 6.37 14.54 10.87
CA ARG A 242 7.81 14.86 10.98
C ARG A 242 8.58 14.73 9.67
N LEU A 243 8.01 14.06 8.67
CA LEU A 243 8.56 14.01 7.31
C LEU A 243 8.34 15.31 6.54
N GLY A 244 7.62 16.27 7.14
CA GLY A 244 7.39 17.61 6.62
C GLY A 244 6.02 17.77 5.97
N PRO A 245 5.47 19.00 5.91
CA PRO A 245 4.13 19.27 5.37
C PRO A 245 4.03 19.04 3.84
N GLY A 246 5.16 18.86 3.16
CA GLY A 246 5.22 18.50 1.74
C GLY A 246 5.28 17.00 1.46
N ALA A 247 5.18 16.15 2.49
CA ALA A 247 5.20 14.69 2.32
C ALA A 247 3.85 14.21 1.75
N GLU A 248 3.88 13.64 0.54
CA GLU A 248 2.67 13.08 -0.08
C GLU A 248 2.39 11.67 0.48
N HIS A 249 1.17 11.43 0.97
CA HIS A 249 0.77 10.15 1.58
C HIS A 249 -0.10 9.33 0.62
N PHE A 250 0.28 8.07 0.42
CA PHE A 250 -0.41 7.11 -0.42
C PHE A 250 -0.76 5.86 0.37
N GLU A 251 -2.02 5.47 0.39
CA GLU A 251 -2.46 4.20 0.95
C GLU A 251 -2.57 3.14 -0.15
N LEU A 252 -1.77 2.08 -0.03
CA LEU A 252 -1.79 0.93 -0.91
C LEU A 252 -3.06 0.11 -0.65
N GLN A 253 -3.85 -0.07 -1.70
CA GLN A 253 -5.12 -0.76 -1.62
C GLN A 253 -4.94 -2.28 -1.60
N PRO A 254 -5.79 -3.01 -0.86
CA PRO A 254 -5.83 -4.47 -0.94
C PRO A 254 -6.10 -4.95 -2.37
N PHE A 255 -5.68 -6.16 -2.70
CA PHE A 255 -6.06 -6.82 -3.96
C PHE A 255 -7.58 -6.81 -4.14
N SER A 256 -8.04 -6.54 -5.36
CA SER A 256 -9.42 -6.82 -5.73
C SER A 256 -9.67 -8.33 -5.82
N PRO A 257 -10.94 -8.80 -5.85
CA PRO A 257 -11.22 -10.22 -6.11
C PRO A 257 -10.61 -10.71 -7.44
N ALA A 258 -10.53 -9.85 -8.45
CA ALA A 258 -9.89 -10.16 -9.73
C ALA A 258 -8.36 -10.28 -9.60
N ASP A 259 -7.74 -9.46 -8.74
CA ASP A 259 -6.30 -9.54 -8.46
C ASP A 259 -5.97 -10.84 -7.72
N VAL A 260 -6.77 -11.25 -6.73
CA VAL A 260 -6.60 -12.55 -6.04
C VAL A 260 -6.71 -13.71 -7.04
N TRP A 261 -7.67 -13.64 -7.96
CA TRP A 261 -7.82 -14.64 -9.01
C TRP A 261 -6.58 -14.71 -9.93
N ALA A 262 -6.09 -13.56 -10.39
CA ALA A 262 -4.89 -13.48 -11.23
C ALA A 262 -3.65 -13.99 -10.49
N TYR A 263 -3.52 -13.65 -9.20
CA TYR A 263 -2.44 -14.11 -8.33
C TYR A 263 -2.46 -15.64 -8.19
N ALA A 264 -3.61 -16.23 -7.86
CA ALA A 264 -3.77 -17.69 -7.71
C ALA A 264 -3.48 -18.44 -9.04
N ARG A 265 -3.94 -17.90 -10.17
CA ARG A 265 -3.67 -18.45 -11.50
C ARG A 265 -2.18 -18.54 -11.82
N GLY A 266 -1.37 -17.59 -11.32
CA GLY A 266 0.08 -17.64 -11.43
C GLY A 266 0.65 -18.90 -10.78
N TYR A 267 0.32 -19.14 -9.50
CA TYR A 267 0.82 -20.28 -8.74
C TYR A 267 0.32 -21.64 -9.21
N PHE A 268 -0.92 -21.72 -9.70
CA PHE A 268 -1.53 -23.00 -10.07
C PHE A 268 -1.26 -23.41 -11.52
N ARG A 269 -0.38 -22.68 -12.23
CA ARG A 269 -0.08 -22.91 -13.66
C ARG A 269 0.34 -24.35 -13.95
N ASP A 270 1.12 -24.93 -13.05
CA ASP A 270 1.69 -26.28 -13.20
C ASP A 270 0.79 -27.39 -12.61
N LEU A 271 -0.34 -27.03 -12.00
CA LEU A 271 -1.31 -27.99 -11.50
C LEU A 271 -2.22 -28.51 -12.63
N PRO A 272 -2.63 -29.79 -12.60
CA PRO A 272 -3.61 -30.32 -13.54
C PRO A 272 -4.94 -29.55 -13.47
N ASP A 273 -5.45 -29.14 -14.64
CA ASP A 273 -6.70 -28.38 -14.79
C ASP A 273 -6.68 -27.06 -13.98
N SER A 274 -5.63 -26.25 -14.18
CA SER A 274 -5.34 -25.02 -13.42
C SER A 274 -6.54 -24.07 -13.28
N GLU A 275 -7.33 -23.86 -14.33
CA GLU A 275 -8.54 -23.02 -14.27
C GLU A 275 -9.60 -23.59 -13.33
N ARG A 276 -9.74 -24.93 -13.27
CA ARG A 276 -10.62 -25.56 -12.30
C ARG A 276 -10.06 -25.45 -10.89
N GLN A 277 -8.75 -25.57 -10.70
CA GLN A 277 -8.10 -25.39 -9.40
C GLN A 277 -8.34 -23.97 -8.86
N VAL A 278 -8.19 -22.93 -9.69
CA VAL A 278 -8.47 -21.55 -9.27
C VAL A 278 -9.94 -21.37 -8.87
N ARG A 279 -10.88 -22.01 -9.59
CA ARG A 279 -12.31 -22.02 -9.21
C ARG A 279 -12.54 -22.67 -7.84
N ILE A 280 -11.97 -23.85 -7.61
CA ILE A 280 -12.11 -24.59 -6.34
C ILE A 280 -11.50 -23.79 -5.20
N PHE A 281 -10.29 -23.27 -5.37
CA PHE A 281 -9.62 -22.41 -4.39
C PHE A 281 -10.46 -21.18 -4.04
N THR A 282 -10.98 -20.47 -5.05
CA THR A 282 -11.80 -19.27 -4.82
C THR A 282 -13.13 -19.59 -4.12
N ALA A 283 -13.73 -20.74 -4.40
CA ALA A 283 -14.91 -21.23 -3.67
C ALA A 283 -14.56 -21.55 -2.21
N GLY A 284 -13.46 -22.29 -1.99
CA GLY A 284 -12.96 -22.62 -0.65
C GLY A 284 -12.63 -21.38 0.18
N LEU A 285 -12.09 -20.31 -0.42
CA LEU A 285 -11.86 -19.04 0.28
C LEU A 285 -13.15 -18.44 0.84
N LYS A 286 -14.26 -18.55 0.11
CA LYS A 286 -15.57 -18.05 0.57
C LYS A 286 -16.14 -18.94 1.67
N GLU A 287 -16.07 -20.26 1.48
CA GLU A 287 -16.55 -21.25 2.46
C GLU A 287 -15.83 -21.13 3.80
N SER A 288 -14.51 -20.90 3.78
CA SER A 288 -13.69 -20.69 4.99
C SER A 288 -13.68 -19.23 5.49
N GLY A 289 -14.41 -18.31 4.85
CA GLY A 289 -14.45 -16.88 5.22
C GLY A 289 -13.11 -16.14 5.08
N LEU A 290 -12.19 -16.67 4.28
CA LEU A 290 -10.85 -16.16 4.03
C LEU A 290 -10.76 -15.21 2.83
N ASP A 291 -11.81 -15.10 2.03
CA ASP A 291 -11.89 -14.23 0.83
C ASP A 291 -11.44 -12.79 1.10
N GLY A 292 -11.86 -12.19 2.22
CA GLY A 292 -11.43 -10.86 2.63
C GLY A 292 -9.95 -10.80 3.03
N LEU A 293 -9.43 -11.83 3.70
CA LEU A 293 -8.03 -11.91 4.12
C LEU A 293 -7.10 -12.15 2.93
N ALA A 294 -7.51 -12.97 1.97
CA ALA A 294 -6.77 -13.26 0.74
C ALA A 294 -6.52 -12.01 -0.12
N ARG A 295 -7.23 -10.91 0.13
CA ARG A 295 -6.94 -9.61 -0.49
C ARG A 295 -5.65 -8.97 0.01
N THR A 296 -5.06 -9.48 1.08
CA THR A 296 -3.72 -9.09 1.56
C THR A 296 -2.67 -9.93 0.84
N PRO A 297 -1.72 -9.34 0.10
CA PRO A 297 -0.75 -10.08 -0.72
C PRO A 297 -0.01 -11.21 0.02
N LEU A 298 0.43 -10.99 1.26
CA LEU A 298 1.09 -12.05 2.04
C LEU A 298 0.14 -13.21 2.38
N ILE A 299 -1.13 -12.94 2.69
CA ILE A 299 -2.09 -14.00 2.99
C ILE A 299 -2.44 -14.75 1.70
N ALA A 300 -2.61 -14.05 0.58
CA ALA A 300 -2.77 -14.66 -0.73
C ALA A 300 -1.64 -15.65 -1.02
N PHE A 301 -0.39 -15.22 -0.78
CA PHE A 301 0.80 -16.06 -0.88
C PHE A 301 0.69 -17.30 0.02
N ILE A 302 0.46 -17.13 1.32
CA ILE A 302 0.35 -18.25 2.27
C ILE A 302 -0.70 -19.27 1.82
N LEU A 303 -1.90 -18.80 1.45
CA LEU A 303 -3.01 -19.67 1.05
C LEU A 303 -2.73 -20.38 -0.28
N CYS A 304 -2.08 -19.72 -1.24
CA CYS A 304 -1.64 -20.36 -2.48
C CYS A 304 -0.58 -21.44 -2.21
N GLN A 305 0.36 -21.21 -1.29
CA GLN A 305 1.35 -22.24 -0.91
C GLN A 305 0.69 -23.45 -0.25
N LEU A 306 -0.22 -23.23 0.70
CA LEU A 306 -0.97 -24.31 1.35
C LEU A 306 -1.77 -25.13 0.33
N TYR A 307 -2.43 -24.46 -0.61
CA TYR A 307 -3.22 -25.14 -1.64
C TYR A 307 -2.34 -25.90 -2.64
N THR A 308 -1.19 -25.33 -3.04
CA THR A 308 -0.27 -25.97 -3.99
C THR A 308 0.36 -27.22 -3.37
N ALA A 309 0.65 -27.18 -2.07
CA ALA A 309 1.20 -28.28 -1.30
C ALA A 309 0.27 -29.49 -1.22
N ASP A 310 -1.03 -29.27 -1.02
CA ASP A 310 -2.05 -30.31 -1.04
C ASP A 310 -3.43 -29.72 -1.41
N PRO A 311 -3.84 -29.80 -2.70
CA PRO A 311 -5.13 -29.28 -3.15
C PRO A 311 -6.34 -30.01 -2.56
N THR A 312 -6.15 -31.17 -1.92
CA THR A 312 -7.22 -31.96 -1.30
C THR A 312 -7.49 -31.56 0.14
N ARG A 313 -6.55 -30.87 0.80
CA ARG A 313 -6.69 -30.38 2.16
C ARG A 313 -7.61 -29.13 2.18
N PRO A 314 -8.60 -29.06 3.08
CA PRO A 314 -9.42 -27.86 3.21
C PRO A 314 -8.56 -26.66 3.64
N LEU A 315 -8.97 -25.46 3.22
CA LEU A 315 -8.31 -24.24 3.65
C LEU A 315 -8.52 -24.01 5.16
N PRO A 316 -7.50 -23.45 5.84
CA PRO A 316 -7.54 -23.26 7.29
C PRO A 316 -8.60 -22.23 7.71
N GLU A 317 -9.02 -22.29 8.97
CA GLU A 317 -9.98 -21.33 9.53
C GLU A 317 -9.28 -20.09 10.09
N GLY A 318 -9.69 -18.93 9.57
CA GLY A 318 -9.23 -17.63 10.06
C GLY A 318 -7.75 -17.35 9.81
N ARG A 319 -7.30 -16.19 10.28
CA ARG A 319 -5.92 -15.72 10.06
C ARG A 319 -4.90 -16.57 10.80
N THR A 320 -5.10 -16.83 12.09
CA THR A 320 -4.17 -17.61 12.92
C THR A 320 -4.03 -19.05 12.43
N GLY A 321 -5.12 -19.66 11.96
CA GLY A 321 -5.07 -20.99 11.32
C GLY A 321 -4.21 -21.00 10.06
N ALA A 322 -4.30 -19.97 9.22
CA ALA A 322 -3.45 -19.86 8.03
C ALA A 322 -1.95 -19.78 8.37
N TYR A 323 -1.57 -19.01 9.39
CA TYR A 323 -0.17 -18.95 9.85
C TYR A 323 0.27 -20.28 10.48
N GLN A 324 -0.59 -20.90 11.28
CA GLN A 324 -0.29 -22.21 11.87
C GLN A 324 -0.03 -23.26 10.81
N SER A 325 -0.96 -23.45 9.87
CA SER A 325 -0.80 -24.44 8.79
C SER A 325 0.40 -24.12 7.90
N PHE A 326 0.71 -22.85 7.70
CA PHE A 326 1.90 -22.46 6.94
C PHE A 326 3.20 -22.80 7.67
N VAL A 327 3.29 -22.54 8.97
CA VAL A 327 4.44 -22.93 9.77
C VAL A 327 4.58 -24.45 9.83
N GLU A 328 3.48 -25.18 10.00
CA GLU A 328 3.45 -26.65 9.90
C GLU A 328 3.97 -27.12 8.53
N LEU A 329 3.50 -26.52 7.43
CA LEU A 329 3.97 -26.81 6.08
C LEU A 329 5.49 -26.62 5.95
N LEU A 330 6.06 -25.56 6.53
CA LEU A 330 7.50 -25.31 6.51
C LEU A 330 8.29 -26.39 7.25
N TYR A 331 7.74 -26.97 8.31
CA TYR A 331 8.38 -28.08 9.03
C TYR A 331 8.15 -29.44 8.35
N GLU A 332 6.96 -29.68 7.80
CA GLU A 332 6.55 -30.97 7.22
C GLU A 332 7.05 -31.20 5.79
N GLN A 333 6.98 -30.19 4.92
CA GLN A 333 7.18 -30.34 3.47
C GLN A 333 8.49 -29.76 2.91
N ASN A 334 9.37 -29.20 3.75
CA ASN A 334 10.76 -28.85 3.35
C ASN A 334 11.64 -30.11 3.17
N THR A 335 11.15 -31.08 2.40
CA THR A 335 11.80 -32.36 2.06
C THR A 335 13.16 -32.18 1.37
N HIS A 336 13.37 -31.08 0.66
CA HIS A 336 14.64 -30.74 0.00
C HIS A 336 15.70 -30.17 0.96
N LYS A 337 15.33 -29.39 1.99
CA LYS A 337 16.27 -28.95 3.05
C LYS A 337 16.65 -30.08 4.00
N SER A 338 15.93 -31.21 3.91
CA SER A 338 16.07 -32.36 4.78
C SER A 338 16.31 -31.91 6.22
N ILE A 339 15.45 -31.02 6.74
CA ILE A 339 15.68 -30.30 8.02
C ILE A 339 16.14 -31.28 9.11
N ARG A 340 15.43 -32.40 9.21
CA ARG A 340 15.77 -33.52 10.09
C ARG A 340 17.18 -34.08 9.85
N HIS A 341 17.55 -34.35 8.60
CA HIS A 341 18.88 -34.83 8.24
C HIS A 341 19.96 -33.80 8.55
N THR A 342 19.77 -32.53 8.17
CA THR A 342 20.70 -31.44 8.47
C THR A 342 20.89 -31.30 9.98
N HIS A 343 19.81 -31.36 10.76
CA HIS A 343 19.88 -31.38 12.23
C HIS A 343 20.61 -32.62 12.75
N ASP A 344 20.33 -33.81 12.21
CA ASP A 344 21.03 -35.06 12.58
C ASP A 344 22.54 -34.97 12.29
N GLU A 345 22.93 -34.38 11.15
CA GLU A 345 24.33 -34.15 10.78
C GLU A 345 25.02 -33.14 11.69
N VAL A 346 24.36 -32.04 12.02
CA VAL A 346 24.88 -31.01 12.92
C VAL A 346 25.07 -31.55 14.34
N ILE A 347 24.12 -32.36 14.84
CA ILE A 347 24.25 -33.07 16.12
C ILE A 347 25.43 -34.07 16.08
N ARG A 348 25.54 -34.84 15.00
CA ARG A 348 26.66 -35.79 14.81
C ARG A 348 28.01 -35.08 14.76
N ALA A 349 28.11 -33.98 14.02
CA ALA A 349 29.32 -33.18 13.92
C ALA A 349 29.72 -32.54 15.26
N LEU A 350 28.76 -32.21 16.12
CA LEU A 350 29.04 -31.70 17.46
C LEU A 350 29.58 -32.81 18.38
N LYS A 351 28.95 -33.99 18.39
CA LYS A 351 29.37 -35.08 19.28
C LYS A 351 30.71 -35.70 18.87
N ASP A 352 30.96 -35.87 17.56
CA ASP A 352 32.15 -36.54 17.04
C ASP A 352 33.45 -35.73 17.27
N ARG A 353 33.33 -34.45 17.66
CA ARG A 353 34.47 -33.62 18.09
C ARG A 353 35.04 -34.02 19.46
N HIS A 354 34.31 -34.82 20.24
CA HIS A 354 34.74 -35.31 21.53
C HIS A 354 35.18 -36.77 21.41
N GLN A 355 36.31 -37.14 21.99
CA GLN A 355 36.81 -38.53 21.97
C GLN A 355 36.39 -39.34 23.22
N ILE A 356 36.03 -38.64 24.30
CA ILE A 356 35.63 -39.28 25.56
C ILE A 356 34.13 -39.65 25.47
N PRO A 357 33.74 -40.93 25.65
CA PRO A 357 32.35 -41.36 25.47
C PRO A 357 31.34 -40.59 26.34
N ARG A 358 31.71 -40.24 27.57
CA ARG A 358 30.86 -39.44 28.47
C ARG A 358 30.60 -38.03 27.93
N ASP A 359 31.61 -37.40 27.34
CA ASP A 359 31.49 -36.04 26.79
C ASP A 359 30.72 -36.05 25.47
N GLN A 360 30.87 -37.09 24.65
CA GLN A 360 30.05 -37.34 23.46
C GLN A 360 28.57 -37.45 23.82
N GLN A 361 28.24 -38.29 24.81
CA GLN A 361 26.86 -38.49 25.25
C GLN A 361 26.26 -37.21 25.82
N ALA A 362 27.03 -36.43 26.60
CA ALA A 362 26.56 -35.16 27.14
C ALA A 362 26.28 -34.12 26.02
N ALA A 363 27.15 -34.06 25.00
CA ALA A 363 26.95 -33.19 23.85
C ALA A 363 25.72 -33.59 23.01
N GLU A 364 25.55 -34.89 22.73
CA GLU A 364 24.41 -35.41 21.98
C GLU A 364 23.08 -35.19 22.72
N GLN A 365 23.04 -35.47 24.03
CA GLN A 365 21.84 -35.25 24.85
C GLN A 365 21.42 -33.77 24.89
N ALA A 366 22.37 -32.87 25.13
CA ALA A 366 22.06 -31.43 25.15
C ALA A 366 21.60 -30.94 23.78
N ALA A 367 22.25 -31.37 22.70
CA ALA A 367 21.89 -31.02 21.34
C ALA A 367 20.49 -31.55 20.96
N GLN A 368 20.14 -32.75 21.41
CA GLN A 368 18.84 -33.35 21.18
C GLN A 368 17.71 -32.61 21.90
N LEU A 369 17.93 -32.20 23.16
CA LEU A 369 16.96 -31.38 23.91
C LEU A 369 16.71 -30.03 23.22
N VAL A 370 17.77 -29.37 22.73
CA VAL A 370 17.62 -28.11 21.98
C VAL A 370 16.85 -28.32 20.68
N ARG A 371 17.11 -29.41 19.95
CA ARG A 371 16.36 -29.73 18.73
C ARG A 371 14.88 -29.97 19.01
N GLU A 372 14.57 -30.71 20.08
CA GLU A 372 13.20 -31.02 20.48
C GLU A 372 12.40 -29.76 20.87
N GLY A 373 13.02 -28.82 21.58
CA GLY A 373 12.39 -27.55 21.97
C GLY A 373 12.57 -26.41 20.95
N LEU A 374 13.12 -26.67 19.76
CA LEU A 374 13.45 -25.63 18.80
C LEU A 374 12.25 -24.74 18.40
N PRO A 375 11.03 -25.27 18.19
CA PRO A 375 9.87 -24.43 17.89
C PRO A 375 9.58 -23.40 19.01
N GLU A 376 9.62 -23.81 20.28
CA GLU A 376 9.38 -22.94 21.44
C GLU A 376 10.53 -21.93 21.66
N LEU A 377 11.75 -22.31 21.25
CA LEU A 377 12.90 -21.42 21.25
C LEU A 377 12.76 -20.32 20.19
N ILE A 378 12.24 -20.64 19.00
CA ILE A 378 11.94 -19.65 17.95
C ILE A 378 10.81 -18.71 18.40
N ASP A 379 9.75 -19.26 19.02
CA ASP A 379 8.67 -18.49 19.64
C ASP A 379 9.23 -17.47 20.66
N HIS A 380 10.20 -17.90 21.47
CA HIS A 380 10.87 -17.03 22.45
C HIS A 380 11.73 -15.94 21.80
N VAL A 381 12.52 -16.26 20.77
CA VAL A 381 13.29 -15.25 20.03
C VAL A 381 12.36 -14.18 19.49
N ALA A 382 11.21 -14.57 18.91
CA ALA A 382 10.21 -13.62 18.43
C ALA A 382 9.69 -12.70 19.55
N TYR A 383 9.40 -13.28 20.73
CA TYR A 383 8.95 -12.54 21.90
C TYR A 383 9.98 -11.54 22.43
N GLU A 384 11.26 -11.92 22.49
CA GLU A 384 12.33 -11.02 22.89
C GLU A 384 12.49 -9.86 21.89
N ARG A 385 12.45 -10.17 20.59
CA ARG A 385 12.55 -9.16 19.52
C ARG A 385 11.39 -8.17 19.55
N ILE A 386 10.15 -8.63 19.67
CA ILE A 386 8.98 -7.73 19.69
C ILE A 386 8.99 -6.81 20.92
N ASN A 387 9.62 -7.26 22.00
CA ASN A 387 9.79 -6.48 23.23
C ASN A 387 11.02 -5.54 23.20
N GLY A 388 11.77 -5.52 22.10
CA GLY A 388 12.85 -4.57 21.85
C GLY A 388 14.25 -5.10 22.17
N ASN A 389 14.41 -6.40 22.41
CA ASN A 389 15.73 -7.01 22.56
C ASN A 389 16.45 -7.06 21.20
N THR A 390 17.59 -6.39 21.10
CA THR A 390 18.38 -6.29 19.87
C THR A 390 19.56 -7.27 19.82
N ALA A 391 19.80 -8.06 20.88
CA ALA A 391 20.89 -9.04 20.91
C ALA A 391 20.73 -10.12 19.81
N PRO A 392 21.82 -10.69 19.28
CA PRO A 392 21.76 -11.74 18.29
C PRO A 392 20.91 -12.93 18.73
N ALA A 393 20.19 -13.57 17.81
CA ALA A 393 19.28 -14.68 18.13
C ALA A 393 19.98 -15.82 18.88
N VAL A 394 21.21 -16.15 18.48
CA VAL A 394 22.02 -17.17 19.15
C VAL A 394 22.38 -16.78 20.59
N GLU A 395 22.62 -15.49 20.86
CA GLU A 395 22.88 -15.00 22.21
C GLU A 395 21.62 -15.11 23.08
N ILE A 396 20.47 -14.67 22.56
CA ILE A 396 19.16 -14.80 23.21
C ILE A 396 18.92 -16.27 23.61
N LEU A 397 19.15 -17.21 22.69
CA LEU A 397 18.99 -18.64 22.94
C LEU A 397 19.99 -19.16 23.98
N SER A 398 21.25 -18.73 23.93
CA SER A 398 22.30 -19.20 24.83
C SER A 398 22.09 -18.80 26.30
N LEU A 399 21.28 -17.76 26.56
CA LEU A 399 20.97 -17.28 27.90
C LEU A 399 19.82 -18.03 28.57
N ARG A 400 19.11 -18.89 27.82
CA ARG A 400 17.99 -19.67 28.36
C ARG A 400 18.45 -20.84 29.23
N LEU A 401 17.73 -21.06 30.34
CA LEU A 401 18.04 -22.10 31.33
C LEU A 401 17.91 -23.54 30.80
N ASP A 402 17.05 -23.75 29.82
CA ASP A 402 16.81 -25.01 29.13
C ASP A 402 17.76 -25.26 27.94
N VAL A 403 18.52 -24.24 27.53
CA VAL A 403 19.58 -24.35 26.50
C VAL A 403 20.95 -24.51 27.19
N GLN A 404 21.14 -25.65 27.86
CA GLN A 404 22.35 -25.89 28.65
C GLN A 404 23.51 -26.36 27.77
N ARG A 405 24.47 -25.47 27.54
CA ARG A 405 25.76 -25.83 26.94
C ARG A 405 26.52 -26.79 27.85
N PRO A 406 26.94 -27.97 27.35
CA PRO A 406 27.82 -28.86 28.12
C PRO A 406 29.16 -28.21 28.45
N ALA A 407 29.67 -28.40 29.67
CA ALA A 407 30.88 -27.72 30.15
C ALA A 407 32.13 -27.93 29.28
N LYS A 408 32.20 -29.05 28.55
CA LYS A 408 33.33 -29.40 27.66
C LYS A 408 33.17 -28.85 26.24
N VAL A 409 31.97 -28.38 25.86
CA VAL A 409 31.73 -27.73 24.56
C VAL A 409 32.12 -26.25 24.69
N LYS A 410 33.02 -25.78 23.82
CA LYS A 410 33.45 -24.37 23.83
C LYS A 410 32.28 -23.45 23.39
N PRO A 411 32.14 -22.23 23.95
CA PRO A 411 31.01 -21.35 23.61
C PRO A 411 30.86 -21.06 22.10
N PRO A 412 31.94 -20.77 21.32
CA PRO A 412 31.79 -20.52 19.88
C PRO A 412 31.25 -21.73 19.10
N LEU A 413 31.57 -22.96 19.53
CA LEU A 413 31.08 -24.18 18.90
C LEU A 413 29.60 -24.40 19.19
N TRP A 414 29.16 -24.09 20.41
CA TRP A 414 27.75 -24.16 20.78
C TRP A 414 26.93 -23.10 20.03
N ASN A 415 27.46 -21.88 19.91
CA ASN A 415 26.80 -20.80 19.18
C ASN A 415 26.67 -21.14 17.69
N ALA A 416 27.71 -21.72 17.09
CA ALA A 416 27.64 -22.22 15.71
C ALA A 416 26.57 -23.32 15.56
N PHE A 417 26.53 -24.29 16.47
CA PHE A 417 25.50 -25.32 16.51
C PHE A 417 24.07 -24.74 16.57
N LEU A 418 23.83 -23.73 17.42
CA LEU A 418 22.53 -23.06 17.49
C LEU A 418 22.17 -22.38 16.16
N GLY A 419 23.13 -21.68 15.54
CA GLY A 419 22.92 -21.07 14.22
C GLY A 419 22.63 -22.11 13.13
N ASP A 420 23.32 -23.25 13.14
CA ASP A 420 23.13 -24.36 12.21
C ASP A 420 21.77 -25.04 12.36
N LEU A 421 21.16 -25.02 13.56
CA LEU A 421 19.78 -25.46 13.76
C LEU A 421 18.74 -24.48 13.21
N LEU A 422 18.98 -23.17 13.32
CA LEU A 422 18.04 -22.13 12.87
C LEU A 422 18.01 -21.98 11.34
N ARG A 423 19.17 -22.06 10.68
CA ARG A 423 19.34 -21.86 9.23
C ARG A 423 18.41 -22.72 8.34
N PRO A 424 18.25 -24.03 8.56
CA PRO A 424 17.42 -24.86 7.69
C PRO A 424 15.91 -24.70 7.91
N THR A 425 15.45 -24.00 8.97
CA THR A 425 14.02 -23.92 9.33
C THR A 425 13.15 -23.24 8.28
N GLY A 426 13.71 -22.34 7.47
CA GLY A 426 12.96 -21.55 6.50
C GLY A 426 12.05 -20.47 7.12
N LEU A 427 12.10 -20.25 8.44
CA LEU A 427 11.40 -19.16 9.13
C LEU A 427 12.27 -17.91 9.28
N LEU A 428 13.58 -18.13 9.37
CA LEU A 428 14.60 -17.13 9.65
C LEU A 428 15.58 -17.04 8.48
N ALA A 429 15.95 -15.81 8.11
CA ALA A 429 17.09 -15.53 7.26
C ALA A 429 18.27 -15.06 8.11
N GLU A 430 19.47 -15.54 7.78
CA GLU A 430 20.69 -15.02 8.38
C GLU A 430 21.14 -13.77 7.62
N HIS A 431 21.41 -12.69 8.35
CA HIS A 431 21.91 -11.43 7.83
C HIS A 431 22.99 -10.88 8.77
N SER A 432 24.18 -10.55 8.22
CA SER A 432 25.30 -10.01 9.01
C SER A 432 25.64 -10.78 10.29
N GLY A 433 25.46 -12.11 10.29
CA GLY A 433 25.73 -12.99 11.42
C GLY A 433 24.62 -13.10 12.48
N ASP A 434 23.43 -12.55 12.20
CA ASP A 434 22.24 -12.65 13.05
C ASP A 434 21.04 -13.24 12.28
N PHE A 435 20.01 -13.72 12.97
CA PHE A 435 18.81 -14.31 12.39
C PHE A 435 17.60 -13.41 12.55
N HIS A 436 16.93 -13.13 11.42
CA HIS A 436 15.71 -12.32 11.35
C HIS A 436 14.56 -13.10 10.73
N PHE A 437 13.34 -12.89 11.22
CA PHE A 437 12.14 -13.46 10.60
C PHE A 437 11.95 -12.93 9.18
N LEU A 438 11.55 -13.82 8.27
CA LEU A 438 11.35 -13.48 6.85
C LEU A 438 10.24 -12.44 6.63
N HIS A 439 9.30 -12.32 7.57
CA HIS A 439 8.29 -11.29 7.56
C HIS A 439 7.86 -10.91 8.99
N GLN A 440 7.58 -9.63 9.22
CA GLN A 440 7.21 -9.11 10.54
C GLN A 440 5.96 -9.78 11.14
N THR A 441 4.99 -10.20 10.33
CA THR A 441 3.81 -10.93 10.85
C THR A 441 4.10 -12.35 11.32
N LEU A 442 5.17 -13.00 10.83
CA LEU A 442 5.63 -14.28 11.38
C LEU A 442 6.23 -14.05 12.77
N LEU A 443 7.04 -12.99 12.92
CA LEU A 443 7.52 -12.55 14.24
C LEU A 443 6.35 -12.28 15.19
N GLU A 444 5.33 -11.51 14.75
CA GLU A 444 4.15 -11.22 15.57
C GLU A 444 3.36 -12.48 15.98
N TYR A 445 3.24 -13.45 15.07
CA TYR A 445 2.56 -14.73 15.32
C TYR A 445 3.34 -15.58 16.34
N HIS A 446 4.65 -15.77 16.13
CA HIS A 446 5.51 -16.53 17.03
C HIS A 446 5.64 -15.87 18.42
N ALA A 447 5.73 -14.54 18.46
CA ALA A 447 5.73 -13.79 19.72
C ALA A 447 4.42 -13.95 20.49
N ALA A 448 3.28 -13.94 19.78
CA ALA A 448 1.98 -14.17 20.40
C ALA A 448 1.85 -15.59 20.95
N ARG A 449 2.29 -16.60 20.19
CA ARG A 449 2.37 -18.00 20.68
C ARG A 449 3.16 -18.12 21.97
N HIS A 450 4.33 -17.48 22.05
CA HIS A 450 5.14 -17.48 23.27
C HIS A 450 4.41 -16.80 24.43
N ALA A 451 3.76 -15.66 24.18
CA ALA A 451 3.04 -14.90 25.20
C ALA A 451 1.80 -15.63 25.72
N THR A 452 1.24 -16.57 24.94
CA THR A 452 0.04 -17.34 25.31
C THR A 452 0.29 -18.84 25.52
N ARG A 453 1.55 -19.26 25.62
CA ARG A 453 2.00 -20.67 25.64
C ARG A 453 1.41 -21.52 26.76
N ASP A 454 1.13 -20.90 27.91
CA ASP A 454 0.65 -21.58 29.11
C ASP A 454 -0.32 -20.66 29.89
N GLU A 455 -1.02 -21.24 30.87
CA GLU A 455 -2.03 -20.52 31.67
C GLU A 455 -1.43 -19.33 32.42
N GLN A 456 -0.22 -19.47 32.98
CA GLN A 456 0.45 -18.42 33.74
C GLN A 456 0.84 -17.24 32.83
N ALA A 457 1.38 -17.53 31.65
CA ALA A 457 1.73 -16.54 30.64
C ALA A 457 0.48 -15.79 30.13
N ARG A 458 -0.62 -16.51 29.85
CA ARG A 458 -1.89 -15.89 29.47
C ARG A 458 -2.46 -14.98 30.56
N ALA A 459 -2.43 -15.41 31.82
CA ALA A 459 -2.90 -14.59 32.93
C ALA A 459 -2.06 -13.32 33.11
N ALA A 460 -0.73 -13.44 33.00
CA ALA A 460 0.18 -12.29 33.04
C ALA A 460 -0.05 -11.31 31.88
N LEU A 461 -0.22 -11.84 30.65
CA LEU A 461 -0.50 -11.05 29.46
C LEU A 461 -1.82 -10.29 29.59
N LEU A 462 -2.90 -10.94 30.03
CA LEU A 462 -4.19 -10.28 30.27
C LEU A 462 -4.04 -9.11 31.26
N HIS A 463 -3.27 -9.32 32.32
CA HIS A 463 -3.00 -8.29 33.32
C HIS A 463 -2.17 -7.13 32.74
N GLU A 464 -1.15 -7.41 31.94
CA GLU A 464 -0.31 -6.41 31.29
C GLU A 464 -1.07 -5.56 30.28
N LEU A 465 -1.83 -6.21 29.38
CA LEU A 465 -2.55 -5.53 28.31
C LEU A 465 -3.62 -4.58 28.85
N PHE A 466 -4.37 -5.01 29.87
CA PHE A 466 -5.61 -4.34 30.26
C PHE A 466 -5.68 -3.86 31.70
N LEU A 467 -5.09 -4.60 32.66
CA LEU A 467 -5.29 -4.30 34.09
C LEU A 467 -4.25 -3.33 34.67
N ARG A 468 -3.00 -3.35 34.19
CA ARG A 468 -2.02 -2.28 34.49
C ARG A 468 -2.38 -0.93 33.84
N ASN A 469 -3.09 -0.95 32.71
CA ASN A 469 -3.52 0.25 32.00
C ASN A 469 -4.82 0.88 32.56
N ARG A 470 -5.56 0.21 33.45
CA ARG A 470 -6.77 0.80 34.09
C ARG A 470 -6.47 2.00 35.02
N ALA A 471 -5.21 2.21 35.42
CA ALA A 471 -4.82 3.33 36.28
C ALA A 471 -4.79 4.71 35.56
N TYR A 472 -5.09 4.77 34.25
CA TYR A 472 -5.17 6.00 33.46
C TYR A 472 -6.51 6.09 32.71
N ALA A 473 -7.62 5.84 33.41
CA ALA A 473 -8.96 5.92 32.84
C ALA A 473 -9.43 7.35 32.48
N ASP A 474 -8.58 8.37 32.64
CA ASP A 474 -8.78 9.70 32.07
C ASP A 474 -7.75 9.93 30.94
N HIS A 475 -8.27 9.99 29.72
CA HIS A 475 -7.70 10.60 28.51
C HIS A 475 -6.74 9.85 27.55
N ASP A 476 -6.20 8.67 27.84
CA ASP A 476 -5.44 7.96 26.79
C ASP A 476 -5.53 6.43 26.94
N LEU A 477 -6.41 5.80 26.16
CA LEU A 477 -6.50 4.35 25.98
C LEU A 477 -5.29 3.74 25.23
N GLN A 478 -4.15 4.44 25.22
CA GLN A 478 -2.96 3.94 24.56
C GLN A 478 -2.15 3.12 25.57
N PRO A 479 -1.97 1.80 25.33
CA PRO A 479 -0.97 1.05 26.09
C PRO A 479 0.37 1.80 26.03
N ARG A 480 1.15 1.76 27.12
CA ARG A 480 2.48 2.42 27.22
C ARG A 480 3.40 2.14 26.01
N ARG A 481 3.14 1.05 25.28
CA ARG A 481 3.60 0.83 23.91
C ARG A 481 2.39 0.61 23.00
N PRO A 482 2.23 1.37 21.90
CA PRO A 482 1.16 1.14 20.94
C PRO A 482 1.33 -0.24 20.29
N ILE A 483 0.42 -1.16 20.63
CA ILE A 483 0.42 -2.51 20.08
C ILE A 483 -0.20 -2.47 18.69
N GLN A 484 0.53 -2.99 17.72
CA GLN A 484 0.04 -3.10 16.34
C GLN A 484 -1.21 -4.00 16.31
N PRO A 485 -2.32 -3.60 15.63
CA PRO A 485 -3.55 -4.40 15.58
C PRO A 485 -3.33 -5.83 15.09
N SER A 486 -2.34 -6.02 14.22
CA SER A 486 -1.93 -7.33 13.73
C SER A 486 -1.41 -8.26 14.82
N HIS A 487 -0.53 -7.77 15.70
CA HIS A 487 -0.02 -8.54 16.84
C HIS A 487 -1.10 -8.75 17.90
N LEU A 488 -1.88 -7.71 18.20
CA LEU A 488 -3.00 -7.80 19.15
C LEU A 488 -4.00 -8.89 18.74
N SER A 489 -4.31 -9.00 17.44
CA SER A 489 -5.17 -10.05 16.90
C SER A 489 -4.66 -11.46 17.26
N PHE A 490 -3.37 -11.74 17.08
CA PHE A 490 -2.79 -13.04 17.47
C PHE A 490 -2.80 -13.27 18.99
N LEU A 491 -2.50 -12.23 19.79
CA LEU A 491 -2.57 -12.32 21.24
C LEU A 491 -3.98 -12.64 21.73
N LEU A 492 -5.00 -11.97 21.18
CA LEU A 492 -6.40 -12.22 21.50
C LEU A 492 -6.82 -13.62 21.11
N ASP A 493 -6.41 -14.12 19.94
CA ASP A 493 -6.69 -15.50 19.54
C ASP A 493 -6.10 -16.51 20.54
N GLY A 494 -4.86 -16.28 21.00
CA GLY A 494 -4.22 -17.14 22.00
C GLY A 494 -4.84 -17.04 23.41
N LEU A 495 -5.38 -15.88 23.79
CA LEU A 495 -6.12 -15.69 25.04
C LEU A 495 -7.51 -16.35 25.00
N LEU A 496 -8.17 -16.34 23.84
CA LEU A 496 -9.54 -16.81 23.68
C LEU A 496 -9.64 -18.30 23.32
N ALA A 497 -8.62 -18.87 22.67
CA ALA A 497 -8.64 -20.25 22.18
C ALA A 497 -8.96 -21.34 23.24
N PRO A 498 -8.43 -21.28 24.48
CA PRO A 498 -8.67 -22.34 25.47
C PRO A 498 -10.08 -22.35 26.07
N ALA A 499 -10.90 -21.33 25.80
CA ALA A 499 -12.27 -21.17 26.33
C ALA A 499 -12.38 -21.34 27.87
N ASP A 500 -11.33 -20.94 28.60
CA ASP A 500 -11.20 -21.07 30.05
C ASP A 500 -11.66 -19.79 30.78
N HIS A 501 -11.35 -19.70 32.08
CA HIS A 501 -11.67 -18.52 32.89
C HIS A 501 -10.92 -17.26 32.42
N ILE A 502 -9.72 -17.40 31.83
CA ILE A 502 -8.95 -16.28 31.27
C ILE A 502 -9.61 -15.78 30.00
N ALA A 503 -10.08 -16.68 29.13
CA ALA A 503 -10.86 -16.31 27.96
C ALA A 503 -12.14 -15.54 28.38
N THR A 504 -12.85 -16.04 29.39
CA THR A 504 -14.05 -15.36 29.94
C THR A 504 -13.73 -13.96 30.47
N GLN A 505 -12.61 -13.80 31.20
CA GLN A 505 -12.18 -12.48 31.68
C GLN A 505 -11.78 -11.55 30.53
N THR A 506 -11.10 -12.08 29.51
CA THR A 506 -10.72 -11.33 28.30
C THR A 506 -11.96 -10.75 27.61
N ILE A 507 -13.01 -11.56 27.43
CA ILE A 507 -14.28 -11.12 26.84
C ILE A 507 -14.91 -9.98 27.65
N ARG A 508 -14.96 -10.11 28.99
CA ARG A 508 -15.50 -9.05 29.86
C ARG A 508 -14.74 -7.74 29.72
N VAL A 509 -13.41 -7.81 29.66
CA VAL A 509 -12.56 -6.62 29.51
C VAL A 509 -12.75 -5.96 28.14
N LEU A 510 -12.89 -6.75 27.07
CA LEU A 510 -13.19 -6.22 25.74
C LEU A 510 -14.57 -5.55 25.69
N ASP A 511 -15.58 -6.14 26.35
CA ASP A 511 -16.91 -5.54 26.50
C ASP A 511 -16.84 -4.19 27.24
N ASP A 512 -16.05 -4.10 28.33
CA ASP A 512 -15.87 -2.85 29.08
C ASP A 512 -15.25 -1.73 28.24
N LEU A 513 -14.21 -2.02 27.44
CA LEU A 513 -13.48 -1.01 26.65
C LEU A 513 -14.36 -0.34 25.59
N SER A 514 -15.30 -1.09 25.02
CA SER A 514 -16.15 -0.62 23.91
C SER A 514 -17.32 0.26 24.36
N THR A 515 -17.59 0.36 25.67
CA THR A 515 -18.59 1.29 26.22
C THR A 515 -18.18 2.77 26.12
N SER A 516 -16.90 3.06 25.86
CA SER A 516 -16.34 4.42 25.85
C SER A 516 -16.82 5.32 24.70
N GLY A 517 -17.55 4.80 23.70
CA GLY A 517 -18.08 5.58 22.57
C GLY A 517 -17.01 6.27 21.71
N HIS A 518 -15.73 5.93 21.89
CA HIS A 518 -14.61 6.64 21.28
C HIS A 518 -14.35 6.19 19.83
N PRO A 519 -14.08 7.10 18.86
CA PRO A 519 -13.79 6.73 17.48
C PRO A 519 -12.64 5.71 17.33
N THR A 520 -11.61 5.83 18.17
CA THR A 520 -10.47 4.91 18.20
C THR A 520 -10.87 3.48 18.57
N ALA A 521 -11.79 3.31 19.53
CA ALA A 521 -12.27 1.99 19.94
C ALA A 521 -13.06 1.32 18.80
N CYS A 522 -13.94 2.08 18.14
CA CYS A 522 -14.66 1.61 16.96
C CYS A 522 -13.70 1.16 15.85
N LYS A 523 -12.68 1.96 15.52
CA LYS A 523 -11.69 1.63 14.48
C LYS A 523 -10.88 0.37 14.84
N LEU A 524 -10.50 0.23 16.11
CA LEU A 524 -9.78 -0.95 16.58
C LEU A 524 -10.65 -2.21 16.45
N LEU A 525 -11.91 -2.16 16.91
CA LEU A 525 -12.83 -3.29 16.82
C LEU A 525 -13.09 -3.69 15.37
N VAL A 526 -13.36 -2.71 14.51
CA VAL A 526 -13.49 -2.93 13.06
C VAL A 526 -12.26 -3.64 12.52
N LYS A 527 -11.05 -3.19 12.92
CA LYS A 527 -9.82 -3.80 12.44
C LYS A 527 -9.64 -5.24 12.92
N LEU A 528 -9.99 -5.55 14.16
CA LEU A 528 -9.91 -6.91 14.70
C LEU A 528 -10.86 -7.87 13.98
N VAL A 529 -12.06 -7.41 13.60
CA VAL A 529 -13.02 -8.19 12.79
C VAL A 529 -12.49 -8.39 11.37
N GLU A 530 -11.95 -7.34 10.73
CA GLU A 530 -11.32 -7.46 9.40
C GLU A 530 -10.15 -8.46 9.39
N LEU A 531 -9.40 -8.54 10.50
CA LEU A 531 -8.32 -9.51 10.68
C LEU A 531 -8.81 -10.93 11.01
N ARG A 532 -10.14 -11.15 11.10
CA ARG A 532 -10.78 -12.42 11.50
C ARG A 532 -10.24 -12.95 12.84
N THR A 533 -10.03 -12.04 13.79
CA THR A 533 -9.74 -12.41 15.20
C THR A 533 -10.93 -13.21 15.74
N LYS A 534 -10.68 -14.23 16.56
CA LYS A 534 -11.68 -15.15 17.16
C LYS A 534 -12.47 -14.47 18.29
N LEU A 535 -13.02 -13.29 18.01
CA LEU A 535 -13.88 -12.54 18.93
C LEU A 535 -15.25 -13.23 19.06
N PRO A 536 -15.89 -13.18 20.23
CA PRO A 536 -17.24 -13.74 20.40
C PRO A 536 -18.24 -12.95 19.52
N PRO A 537 -19.02 -13.62 18.66
CA PRO A 537 -19.86 -12.96 17.66
C PRO A 537 -20.92 -12.05 18.32
N ASP A 538 -21.67 -12.54 19.30
CA ASP A 538 -22.75 -11.78 19.94
C ASP A 538 -22.26 -10.53 20.67
N SER A 539 -21.13 -10.63 21.37
CA SER A 539 -20.50 -9.50 22.06
C SER A 539 -19.99 -8.46 21.06
N THR A 540 -19.26 -8.93 20.04
CA THR A 540 -18.76 -8.08 18.96
C THR A 540 -19.90 -7.36 18.23
N ALA A 541 -20.98 -8.08 17.96
CA ALA A 541 -22.16 -7.55 17.29
C ALA A 541 -22.83 -6.45 18.11
N ARG A 542 -23.07 -6.69 19.42
CA ARG A 542 -23.59 -5.67 20.34
C ARG A 542 -22.75 -4.40 20.34
N GLN A 543 -21.42 -4.53 20.38
CA GLN A 543 -20.51 -3.39 20.39
C GLN A 543 -20.53 -2.60 19.07
N LEU A 544 -20.44 -3.28 17.92
CA LEU A 544 -20.52 -2.65 16.61
C LEU A 544 -21.88 -1.96 16.40
N ALA A 545 -22.96 -2.59 16.84
CA ALA A 545 -24.30 -2.00 16.78
C ALA A 545 -24.44 -0.77 17.69
N ALA A 546 -23.79 -0.78 18.87
CA ALA A 546 -23.72 0.40 19.74
C ALA A 546 -22.95 1.56 19.08
N HIS A 547 -21.79 1.29 18.47
CA HIS A 547 -21.03 2.29 17.73
C HIS A 547 -21.79 2.84 16.51
N ALA A 548 -22.48 1.98 15.76
CA ALA A 548 -23.32 2.39 14.63
C ALA A 548 -24.46 3.35 15.06
N ARG A 549 -24.99 3.18 16.27
CA ARG A 549 -26.04 4.03 16.84
C ARG A 549 -25.50 5.29 17.53
N HIS A 550 -24.19 5.42 17.71
CA HIS A 550 -23.59 6.55 18.42
C HIS A 550 -23.47 7.79 17.52
N GLN A 551 -24.27 8.82 17.79
CA GLN A 551 -24.43 9.97 16.90
C GLN A 551 -23.12 10.76 16.65
N SER A 552 -22.23 10.85 17.65
CA SER A 552 -20.96 11.60 17.51
C SER A 552 -19.93 10.92 16.59
N LEU A 553 -20.15 9.67 16.17
CA LEU A 553 -19.17 8.90 15.40
C LEU A 553 -19.23 9.16 13.89
N SER A 554 -20.17 9.99 13.39
CA SER A 554 -20.30 10.40 11.98
C SER A 554 -20.10 9.22 11.01
N THR A 555 -19.18 9.32 10.04
CA THR A 555 -18.88 8.27 9.04
C THR A 555 -18.45 6.93 9.66
N ASN A 556 -17.92 6.89 10.89
CA ASN A 556 -17.59 5.62 11.56
C ASN A 556 -18.85 4.80 11.89
N ARG A 557 -20.04 5.42 11.93
CA ARG A 557 -21.33 4.72 12.10
C ARG A 557 -21.59 3.75 10.93
N VAL A 558 -21.39 4.24 9.70
CA VAL A 558 -21.56 3.44 8.48
C VAL A 558 -20.52 2.33 8.43
N LEU A 559 -19.28 2.61 8.84
CA LEU A 559 -18.21 1.61 8.92
C LEU A 559 -18.52 0.51 9.93
N ALA A 560 -19.04 0.86 11.10
CA ALA A 560 -19.44 -0.10 12.14
C ALA A 560 -20.58 -1.00 11.66
N ALA A 561 -21.62 -0.44 11.03
CA ALA A 561 -22.73 -1.22 10.48
C ALA A 561 -22.30 -2.15 9.33
N ARG A 562 -21.42 -1.68 8.44
CA ARG A 562 -20.80 -2.51 7.40
C ARG A 562 -20.05 -3.69 8.02
N THR A 563 -19.27 -3.43 9.07
CA THR A 563 -18.48 -4.48 9.71
C THR A 563 -19.36 -5.47 10.47
N LEU A 564 -20.44 -4.99 11.10
CA LEU A 564 -21.46 -5.84 11.72
C LEU A 564 -22.06 -6.82 10.71
N ALA A 565 -22.31 -6.37 9.48
CA ALA A 565 -22.83 -7.23 8.42
C ALA A 565 -21.86 -8.38 8.01
N THR A 566 -20.60 -8.34 8.47
CA THR A 566 -19.61 -9.42 8.24
C THR A 566 -19.45 -10.37 9.44
N VAL A 567 -20.10 -10.08 10.57
CA VAL A 567 -20.07 -10.92 11.77
C VAL A 567 -21.04 -12.08 11.60
N SER A 568 -20.56 -13.30 11.88
CA SER A 568 -21.36 -14.52 11.77
C SER A 568 -22.63 -14.43 12.61
N GLY A 569 -23.79 -14.71 12.01
CA GLY A 569 -25.11 -14.64 12.68
C GLY A 569 -25.73 -13.23 12.76
N HIS A 570 -25.03 -12.16 12.37
CA HIS A 570 -25.50 -10.78 12.51
C HIS A 570 -25.53 -9.99 11.18
N GLN A 571 -25.54 -10.69 10.05
CA GLN A 571 -25.58 -10.11 8.71
C GLN A 571 -26.80 -9.19 8.53
N ASP A 572 -27.99 -9.69 8.86
CA ASP A 572 -29.26 -8.96 8.74
C ASP A 572 -29.32 -7.74 9.67
N GLU A 573 -28.69 -7.81 10.86
CA GLU A 573 -28.65 -6.68 11.79
C GLU A 573 -27.80 -5.53 11.22
N GLY A 574 -26.61 -5.85 10.68
CA GLY A 574 -25.76 -4.88 9.98
C GLY A 574 -26.45 -4.29 8.75
N ALA A 575 -27.10 -5.15 7.95
CA ALA A 575 -27.88 -4.73 6.79
C ALA A 575 -29.03 -3.79 7.16
N THR A 576 -29.75 -4.08 8.25
CA THR A 576 -30.83 -3.23 8.75
C THR A 576 -30.34 -1.85 9.15
N LEU A 577 -29.18 -1.76 9.83
CA LEU A 577 -28.57 -0.47 10.18
C LEU A 577 -28.14 0.32 8.94
N LEU A 578 -27.50 -0.34 7.96
CA LEU A 578 -27.12 0.30 6.69
C LEU A 578 -28.35 0.83 5.94
N ALA A 579 -29.42 0.05 5.87
CA ALA A 579 -30.69 0.47 5.28
C ALA A 579 -31.29 1.69 6.01
N GLY A 580 -31.25 1.68 7.36
CA GLY A 580 -31.71 2.80 8.18
C GLY A 580 -30.94 4.09 7.94
N PHE A 581 -29.62 4.01 7.71
CA PHE A 581 -28.79 5.18 7.42
C PHE A 581 -29.14 5.90 6.13
N VAL A 582 -29.77 5.23 5.17
CA VAL A 582 -30.22 5.87 3.92
C VAL A 582 -31.26 6.98 4.19
N GLY A 583 -32.11 6.78 5.21
CA GLY A 583 -33.10 7.76 5.65
C GLY A 583 -32.62 8.72 6.75
N ASP A 584 -31.42 8.53 7.30
CA ASP A 584 -30.92 9.30 8.43
C ASP A 584 -30.39 10.67 7.99
N THR A 585 -31.16 11.72 8.22
CA THR A 585 -30.81 13.10 7.86
C THR A 585 -29.71 13.70 8.73
N SER A 586 -29.30 13.04 9.82
CA SER A 586 -28.12 13.43 10.59
C SER A 586 -26.81 13.08 9.88
N LEU A 587 -26.85 12.19 8.89
CA LEU A 587 -25.69 11.83 8.08
C LEU A 587 -25.58 12.70 6.82
N PRO A 588 -24.35 13.06 6.40
CA PRO A 588 -24.12 13.67 5.10
C PRO A 588 -24.76 12.84 3.97
N PHE A 589 -25.31 13.49 2.94
CA PHE A 589 -25.98 12.78 1.84
C PHE A 589 -25.08 11.73 1.17
N ARG A 590 -23.78 12.01 1.09
CA ARG A 590 -22.78 11.06 0.60
C ARG A 590 -22.72 9.78 1.42
N ASP A 591 -22.78 9.88 2.75
CA ASP A 591 -22.73 8.74 3.66
C ASP A 591 -24.02 7.91 3.56
N ARG A 592 -25.16 8.56 3.28
CA ARG A 592 -26.45 7.90 3.00
C ARG A 592 -26.38 7.06 1.72
N VAL A 593 -25.84 7.61 0.63
CA VAL A 593 -25.61 6.88 -0.64
C VAL A 593 -24.55 5.77 -0.45
N SER A 594 -23.50 6.04 0.33
CA SER A 594 -22.48 5.04 0.67
C SER A 594 -23.06 3.88 1.47
N ALA A 595 -23.96 4.14 2.43
CA ALA A 595 -24.63 3.11 3.21
C ALA A 595 -25.46 2.18 2.31
N ALA A 596 -26.21 2.75 1.36
CA ALA A 596 -26.95 1.95 0.38
C ALA A 596 -26.03 1.15 -0.56
N THR A 597 -24.93 1.74 -1.01
CA THR A 597 -23.95 1.04 -1.87
C THR A 597 -23.25 -0.10 -1.12
N LEU A 598 -22.95 0.09 0.17
CA LEU A 598 -22.39 -0.95 1.03
C LEU A 598 -23.42 -2.05 1.32
N LEU A 599 -24.69 -1.71 1.53
CA LEU A 599 -25.76 -2.69 1.66
C LEU A 599 -25.84 -3.64 0.45
N ALA A 600 -25.54 -3.13 -0.75
CA ALA A 600 -25.53 -3.94 -1.97
C ALA A 600 -24.42 -5.01 -2.00
N THR A 601 -23.44 -4.91 -1.11
CA THR A 601 -22.36 -5.89 -0.92
C THR A 601 -22.69 -6.96 0.11
N VAL A 602 -23.79 -6.81 0.85
CA VAL A 602 -24.28 -7.82 1.79
C VAL A 602 -25.15 -8.83 1.04
N ASP A 603 -24.83 -10.11 1.19
CA ASP A 603 -25.55 -11.20 0.52
C ASP A 603 -27.04 -11.13 0.83
N GLY A 604 -27.88 -11.26 -0.21
CA GLY A 604 -29.34 -11.16 -0.09
C GLY A 604 -29.93 -9.75 -0.08
N HIS A 605 -29.13 -8.70 0.15
CA HIS A 605 -29.63 -7.32 0.27
C HIS A 605 -29.42 -6.43 -0.96
N ARG A 606 -28.84 -6.98 -2.04
CA ARG A 606 -28.57 -6.24 -3.27
C ARG A 606 -29.80 -5.57 -3.88
N SER A 607 -30.91 -6.31 -3.98
CA SER A 607 -32.18 -5.78 -4.51
C SER A 607 -32.77 -4.68 -3.61
N GLN A 608 -32.62 -4.81 -2.28
CA GLN A 608 -33.07 -3.80 -1.32
C GLN A 608 -32.25 -2.52 -1.44
N ALA A 609 -30.92 -2.64 -1.54
CA ALA A 609 -30.02 -1.53 -1.77
C ALA A 609 -30.34 -0.78 -3.08
N ALA A 610 -30.58 -1.52 -4.16
CA ALA A 610 -30.99 -0.95 -5.43
C ALA A 610 -32.33 -0.19 -5.31
N GLN A 611 -33.30 -0.72 -4.56
CA GLN A 611 -34.56 -0.03 -4.30
C GLN A 611 -34.36 1.25 -3.48
N LEU A 612 -33.54 1.22 -2.41
CA LEU A 612 -33.26 2.40 -1.59
C LEU A 612 -32.56 3.52 -2.37
N LEU A 613 -31.63 3.18 -3.26
CA LEU A 613 -31.00 4.13 -4.17
C LEU A 613 -32.00 4.69 -5.20
N LEU A 614 -32.92 3.84 -5.69
CA LEU A 614 -34.00 4.26 -6.59
C LEU A 614 -34.96 5.23 -5.88
N ASP A 615 -35.31 4.97 -4.63
CA ASP A 615 -36.18 5.84 -3.83
C ASP A 615 -35.52 7.21 -3.61
N LEU A 616 -34.23 7.25 -3.25
CA LEU A 616 -33.47 8.50 -3.17
C LEU A 616 -33.38 9.23 -4.52
N ALA A 617 -33.20 8.50 -5.62
CA ALA A 617 -33.16 9.09 -6.96
C ALA A 617 -34.53 9.64 -7.40
N GLY A 618 -35.62 9.04 -6.92
CA GLY A 618 -37.00 9.42 -7.19
C GLY A 618 -37.58 10.49 -6.25
N ASP A 619 -36.94 10.75 -5.11
CA ASP A 619 -37.42 11.68 -4.09
C ASP A 619 -37.43 13.13 -4.61
N ARG A 620 -38.64 13.67 -4.80
CA ARG A 620 -38.85 15.01 -5.34
C ARG A 620 -38.50 16.14 -4.35
N THR A 621 -38.28 15.81 -3.08
CA THR A 621 -37.85 16.78 -2.07
C THR A 621 -36.34 17.05 -2.12
N LEU A 622 -35.57 16.13 -2.72
CA LEU A 622 -34.13 16.26 -2.89
C LEU A 622 -33.78 17.12 -4.11
N SER A 623 -32.65 17.81 -4.02
CA SER A 623 -32.10 18.59 -5.12
C SER A 623 -31.73 17.71 -6.31
N PHE A 624 -31.60 18.32 -7.48
CA PHE A 624 -31.14 17.64 -8.70
C PHE A 624 -29.84 16.87 -8.47
N GLU A 625 -28.87 17.48 -7.77
CA GLU A 625 -27.55 16.91 -7.52
C GLU A 625 -27.61 15.65 -6.65
N PHE A 626 -28.42 15.67 -5.58
CA PHE A 626 -28.59 14.52 -4.70
C PHE A 626 -29.28 13.36 -5.40
N ARG A 627 -30.28 13.65 -6.22
CA ARG A 627 -30.98 12.63 -7.01
C ARG A 627 -30.05 11.99 -8.04
N VAL A 628 -29.25 12.79 -8.74
CA VAL A 628 -28.24 12.29 -9.69
C VAL A 628 -27.17 11.46 -8.98
N ALA A 629 -26.71 11.87 -7.79
CA ALA A 629 -25.72 11.10 -7.03
C ALA A 629 -26.26 9.72 -6.59
N ALA A 630 -27.52 9.65 -6.15
CA ALA A 630 -28.19 8.37 -5.89
C ALA A 630 -28.33 7.53 -7.17
N GLY A 631 -28.64 8.18 -8.30
CA GLY A 631 -28.67 7.54 -9.61
C GLY A 631 -27.33 6.91 -10.01
N TYR A 632 -26.20 7.59 -9.78
CA TYR A 632 -24.87 7.02 -10.02
C TYR A 632 -24.57 5.84 -9.09
N GLY A 633 -24.99 5.92 -7.82
CA GLY A 633 -24.96 4.78 -6.91
C GLY A 633 -25.69 3.57 -7.49
N LEU A 634 -26.90 3.78 -8.00
CA LEU A 634 -27.70 2.72 -8.63
C LEU A 634 -27.06 2.18 -9.92
N ALA A 635 -26.56 3.05 -10.79
CA ALA A 635 -25.87 2.68 -12.03
C ALA A 635 -24.62 1.82 -11.76
N SER A 636 -23.90 2.08 -10.66
CA SER A 636 -22.74 1.28 -10.25
C SER A 636 -23.09 -0.17 -9.91
N LEU A 637 -24.32 -0.43 -9.50
CA LEU A 637 -24.83 -1.79 -9.25
C LEU A 637 -25.18 -2.53 -10.53
N LYS A 638 -25.20 -1.84 -11.69
CA LYS A 638 -25.60 -2.41 -12.98
C LYS A 638 -27.00 -3.07 -12.94
N GLU A 639 -27.88 -2.54 -12.11
CA GLU A 639 -29.26 -2.97 -11.92
C GLU A 639 -30.23 -1.81 -12.22
N ARG A 640 -31.52 -2.14 -12.36
CA ARG A 640 -32.60 -1.15 -12.46
C ARG A 640 -32.41 -0.12 -13.59
N ARG A 641 -31.82 -0.56 -14.70
CA ARG A 641 -31.50 0.31 -15.84
C ARG A 641 -32.74 1.01 -16.37
N ASP A 642 -33.84 0.29 -16.53
CA ASP A 642 -35.08 0.84 -17.09
C ASP A 642 -35.68 1.90 -16.17
N GLU A 643 -35.59 1.70 -14.84
CA GLU A 643 -36.04 2.68 -13.85
C GLU A 643 -35.14 3.93 -13.81
N ILE A 644 -33.81 3.78 -13.91
CA ILE A 644 -32.90 4.94 -14.09
C ILE A 644 -33.30 5.71 -15.36
N VAL A 645 -33.51 5.00 -16.47
CA VAL A 645 -33.92 5.59 -17.74
C VAL A 645 -35.25 6.34 -17.60
N GLN A 646 -36.24 5.74 -16.95
CA GLN A 646 -37.55 6.35 -16.74
C GLN A 646 -37.46 7.64 -15.91
N LEU A 647 -36.61 7.67 -14.87
CA LEU A 647 -36.45 8.83 -13.99
C LEU A 647 -35.68 9.98 -14.64
N PHE A 648 -34.62 9.68 -15.37
CA PHE A 648 -33.66 10.69 -15.83
C PHE A 648 -33.74 11.01 -17.33
N ALA A 649 -34.36 10.17 -18.18
CA ALA A 649 -34.57 10.50 -19.60
C ALA A 649 -35.40 11.78 -19.80
N PRO A 650 -36.51 12.03 -19.06
CA PRO A 650 -37.24 13.29 -19.17
C PRO A 650 -36.37 14.52 -18.86
N TRP A 651 -35.34 14.36 -18.03
CA TRP A 651 -34.42 15.45 -17.68
C TRP A 651 -33.39 15.70 -18.78
N ALA A 652 -32.88 14.64 -19.40
CA ALA A 652 -31.99 14.75 -20.56
C ALA A 652 -32.72 15.40 -21.77
N ASP A 653 -33.98 15.02 -21.98
CA ASP A 653 -34.81 15.49 -23.09
C ASP A 653 -35.53 16.83 -22.83
N SER A 654 -35.54 17.31 -21.59
CA SER A 654 -36.27 18.53 -21.22
C SER A 654 -35.75 19.75 -21.97
N VAL A 655 -36.65 20.49 -22.61
CA VAL A 655 -36.34 21.78 -23.25
C VAL A 655 -36.31 22.95 -22.27
N THR A 656 -36.81 22.75 -21.04
CA THR A 656 -36.90 23.80 -20.01
C THR A 656 -35.73 23.77 -19.02
N LEU A 657 -35.05 22.62 -18.88
CA LEU A 657 -33.88 22.51 -18.02
C LEU A 657 -32.65 23.14 -18.67
N HIS A 658 -31.77 23.68 -17.83
CA HIS A 658 -30.50 24.18 -18.29
C HIS A 658 -29.68 23.05 -18.93
N ILE A 659 -28.99 23.35 -20.03
CA ILE A 659 -28.25 22.36 -20.81
C ILE A 659 -27.20 21.59 -19.98
N LYS A 660 -26.63 22.21 -18.94
CA LYS A 660 -25.72 21.56 -17.98
C LYS A 660 -26.40 20.40 -17.23
N ASP A 661 -27.63 20.61 -16.77
CA ASP A 661 -28.38 19.60 -16.01
C ASP A 661 -28.85 18.49 -16.93
N ARG A 662 -29.30 18.84 -18.14
CA ARG A 662 -29.61 17.87 -19.21
C ARG A 662 -28.41 16.97 -19.55
N THR A 663 -27.22 17.57 -19.67
CA THR A 663 -25.97 16.85 -19.95
C THR A 663 -25.56 15.96 -18.78
N THR A 664 -25.78 16.42 -17.55
CA THR A 664 -25.49 15.63 -16.34
C THR A 664 -26.42 14.43 -16.23
N ALA A 665 -27.72 14.60 -16.52
CA ALA A 665 -28.68 13.50 -16.62
C ALA A 665 -28.30 12.52 -17.74
N ALA A 666 -27.90 13.03 -18.91
CA ALA A 666 -27.42 12.20 -20.01
C ALA A 666 -26.13 11.42 -19.67
N SER A 667 -25.22 11.99 -18.88
CA SER A 667 -24.01 11.31 -18.40
C SER A 667 -24.33 10.16 -17.46
N LEU A 668 -25.32 10.34 -16.56
CA LEU A 668 -25.83 9.28 -15.72
C LEU A 668 -26.48 8.15 -16.56
N LEU A 669 -27.31 8.51 -17.53
CA LEU A 669 -27.96 7.54 -18.43
C LEU A 669 -26.93 6.75 -19.25
N ALA A 670 -25.87 7.42 -19.71
CA ALA A 670 -24.74 6.79 -20.39
C ALA A 670 -23.99 5.81 -19.47
N ALA A 671 -23.74 6.18 -18.21
CA ALA A 671 -23.14 5.28 -17.21
C ALA A 671 -24.04 4.07 -16.89
N ALA A 672 -25.36 4.22 -17.01
CA ALA A 672 -26.33 3.12 -16.92
C ALA A 672 -26.46 2.31 -18.23
N GLY A 673 -25.75 2.69 -19.30
CA GLY A 673 -25.69 1.99 -20.58
C GLY A 673 -26.73 2.41 -21.62
N ASP A 674 -27.44 3.54 -21.46
CA ASP A 674 -28.39 4.03 -22.46
C ASP A 674 -27.69 4.63 -23.68
N GLU A 675 -27.74 3.91 -24.81
CA GLU A 675 -27.15 4.34 -26.08
C GLU A 675 -27.74 5.62 -26.64
N ARG A 676 -29.00 5.94 -26.33
CA ARG A 676 -29.61 7.21 -26.75
C ARG A 676 -28.96 8.39 -26.04
N ALA A 677 -28.58 8.20 -24.78
CA ALA A 677 -27.85 9.19 -24.02
C ALA A 677 -26.43 9.37 -24.56
N ASN A 678 -25.77 8.29 -24.99
CA ASN A 678 -24.47 8.39 -25.68
C ASN A 678 -24.57 9.25 -26.95
N GLN A 679 -25.62 9.05 -27.77
CA GLN A 679 -25.88 9.86 -28.96
C GLN A 679 -26.22 11.32 -28.62
N LEU A 680 -26.96 11.57 -27.55
CA LEU A 680 -27.24 12.93 -27.07
C LEU A 680 -25.95 13.62 -26.62
N LEU A 681 -25.13 12.98 -25.80
CA LEU A 681 -23.84 13.52 -25.36
C LEU A 681 -22.93 13.79 -26.55
N PHE A 682 -22.90 12.90 -27.55
CA PHE A 682 -22.10 13.10 -28.75
C PHE A 682 -22.58 14.31 -29.56
N ARG A 683 -23.89 14.47 -29.73
CA ARG A 683 -24.49 15.66 -30.38
C ARG A 683 -24.16 16.93 -29.62
N VAL A 684 -24.33 16.94 -28.30
CA VAL A 684 -24.03 18.10 -27.44
C VAL A 684 -22.54 18.46 -27.52
N ALA A 685 -21.64 17.47 -27.49
CA ALA A 685 -20.21 17.73 -27.63
C ALA A 685 -19.83 18.31 -29.00
N ASN A 686 -20.53 17.88 -30.06
CA ASN A 686 -20.28 18.30 -31.44
C ASN A 686 -21.03 19.58 -31.86
N ASP A 687 -21.94 20.09 -31.02
CA ASP A 687 -22.71 21.31 -31.30
C ASP A 687 -21.84 22.54 -31.08
N SER A 688 -21.38 23.16 -32.17
CA SER A 688 -20.53 24.34 -32.14
C SER A 688 -21.23 25.61 -31.65
N SER A 689 -22.56 25.60 -31.50
CA SER A 689 -23.32 26.72 -30.95
C SER A 689 -23.31 26.78 -29.42
N LEU A 690 -22.87 25.71 -28.75
CA LEU A 690 -22.86 25.60 -27.29
C LEU A 690 -21.52 26.04 -26.68
N ASP A 691 -21.58 26.55 -25.45
CA ASP A 691 -20.41 26.86 -24.62
C ASP A 691 -19.53 25.61 -24.46
N ILE A 692 -18.22 25.80 -24.64
CA ILE A 692 -17.22 24.74 -24.64
C ILE A 692 -17.22 23.92 -23.34
N ARG A 693 -17.53 24.49 -22.18
CA ARG A 693 -17.60 23.73 -20.91
C ARG A 693 -18.71 22.70 -20.93
N ILE A 694 -19.84 23.02 -21.56
CA ILE A 694 -20.96 22.09 -21.73
C ILE A 694 -20.58 20.99 -22.72
N ARG A 695 -19.93 21.35 -23.83
CA ARG A 695 -19.44 20.39 -24.83
C ARG A 695 -18.42 19.42 -24.23
N VAL A 696 -17.48 19.93 -23.43
CA VAL A 696 -16.46 19.12 -22.75
C VAL A 696 -17.04 18.28 -21.63
N HIS A 697 -18.03 18.79 -20.88
CA HIS A 697 -18.76 18.01 -19.89
C HIS A 697 -19.49 16.82 -20.55
N ALA A 698 -20.12 17.03 -21.70
CA ALA A 698 -20.73 15.96 -22.47
C ALA A 698 -19.70 14.94 -22.98
N ALA A 699 -18.57 15.44 -23.48
CA ALA A 699 -17.47 14.60 -23.94
C ALA A 699 -16.84 13.77 -22.81
N ARG A 700 -16.79 14.32 -21.58
CA ARG A 700 -16.31 13.62 -20.39
C ARG A 700 -17.18 12.42 -20.04
N GLY A 701 -18.51 12.56 -20.09
CA GLY A 701 -19.43 11.45 -19.86
C GLY A 701 -19.16 10.27 -20.80
N LEU A 702 -18.90 10.56 -22.08
CA LEU A 702 -18.53 9.56 -23.09
C LEU A 702 -17.14 8.96 -22.86
N ALA A 703 -16.14 9.78 -22.53
CA ALA A 703 -14.79 9.30 -22.26
C ALA A 703 -14.72 8.37 -21.03
N GLN A 704 -15.53 8.63 -20.00
CA GLN A 704 -15.60 7.81 -18.78
C GLN A 704 -16.17 6.41 -19.02
N ILE A 705 -17.05 6.25 -20.01
CA ILE A 705 -17.56 4.94 -20.43
C ILE A 705 -16.70 4.30 -21.54
N GLY A 706 -15.58 4.95 -21.91
CA GLY A 706 -14.63 4.44 -22.90
C GLY A 706 -15.05 4.61 -24.36
N ASP A 707 -15.97 5.52 -24.67
CA ASP A 707 -16.40 5.76 -26.06
C ASP A 707 -15.33 6.56 -26.82
N GLU A 708 -14.53 5.87 -27.65
CA GLU A 708 -13.44 6.50 -28.41
C GLU A 708 -13.91 7.45 -29.52
N ARG A 709 -15.19 7.43 -29.93
CA ARG A 709 -15.69 8.32 -31.00
C ARG A 709 -15.52 9.79 -30.65
N ILE A 710 -15.56 10.10 -29.36
CA ILE A 710 -15.44 11.46 -28.84
C ILE A 710 -14.02 12.03 -28.98
N ALA A 711 -13.01 11.19 -29.19
CA ALA A 711 -11.62 11.62 -29.29
C ALA A 711 -11.42 12.68 -30.39
N THR A 712 -12.05 12.51 -31.55
CA THR A 712 -11.96 13.48 -32.66
C THR A 712 -12.50 14.85 -32.27
N VAL A 713 -13.62 14.88 -31.54
CA VAL A 713 -14.23 16.13 -31.05
C VAL A 713 -13.34 16.78 -29.98
N LEU A 714 -12.79 15.99 -29.05
CA LEU A 714 -11.88 16.49 -28.01
C LEU A 714 -10.56 17.01 -28.59
N ILE A 715 -10.02 16.35 -29.62
CA ILE A 715 -8.82 16.81 -30.34
C ILE A 715 -9.13 18.15 -31.01
N ALA A 716 -10.23 18.25 -31.76
CA ALA A 716 -10.63 19.51 -32.40
C ALA A 716 -10.85 20.62 -31.36
N LEU A 717 -11.54 20.32 -30.26
CA LEU A 717 -11.74 21.26 -29.15
C LEU A 717 -10.42 21.68 -28.50
N ALA A 718 -9.43 20.79 -28.41
CA ALA A 718 -8.12 21.13 -27.85
C ALA A 718 -7.17 21.82 -28.86
N GLU A 719 -7.49 21.82 -30.15
CA GLU A 719 -6.67 22.38 -31.23
C GLU A 719 -7.07 23.79 -31.68
N VAL A 720 -8.31 24.21 -31.40
CA VAL A 720 -8.81 25.53 -31.82
C VAL A 720 -8.12 26.64 -31.03
N ASN A 721 -7.41 27.52 -31.75
CA ASN A 721 -6.93 28.80 -31.26
C ASN A 721 -8.03 29.84 -31.46
N ASP A 722 -9.03 29.86 -30.57
CA ASP A 722 -10.07 30.90 -30.56
C ASP A 722 -9.76 31.93 -29.44
N PRO A 723 -9.19 33.10 -29.79
CA PRO A 723 -8.82 34.12 -28.81
C PRO A 723 -10.02 34.87 -28.20
N GLU A 724 -11.26 34.65 -28.67
CA GLU A 724 -12.48 35.28 -28.11
C GLU A 724 -13.33 34.31 -27.24
N GLY A 725 -12.94 33.03 -27.11
CA GLY A 725 -13.68 31.97 -26.42
C GLY A 725 -13.29 31.70 -24.94
N ASP A 726 -13.96 30.73 -24.29
CA ASP A 726 -13.60 30.26 -22.95
C ASP A 726 -12.35 29.36 -23.01
N ILE A 727 -11.21 30.02 -22.78
CA ILE A 727 -9.86 29.50 -22.79
C ILE A 727 -9.70 28.26 -21.88
N HIS A 728 -10.45 28.15 -20.78
CA HIS A 728 -10.39 27.00 -19.86
C HIS A 728 -11.04 25.73 -20.43
N GLY A 729 -12.04 25.89 -21.30
CA GLY A 729 -12.70 24.76 -21.95
C GLY A 729 -11.74 23.96 -22.84
N HIS A 730 -10.80 24.61 -23.51
CA HIS A 730 -9.83 23.96 -24.38
C HIS A 730 -8.81 23.14 -23.59
N VAL A 731 -8.33 23.68 -22.46
CA VAL A 731 -7.48 22.94 -21.51
C VAL A 731 -8.21 21.69 -21.01
N ARG A 732 -9.48 21.86 -20.63
CA ARG A 732 -10.32 20.77 -20.13
C ARG A 732 -10.59 19.71 -21.19
N ALA A 733 -10.73 20.08 -22.46
CA ALA A 733 -10.85 19.13 -23.57
C ALA A 733 -9.60 18.25 -23.68
N ALA A 734 -8.42 18.85 -23.57
CA ALA A 734 -7.16 18.11 -23.60
C ALA A 734 -6.99 17.17 -22.38
N GLU A 735 -7.40 17.58 -21.18
CA GLU A 735 -7.43 16.70 -20.02
C GLU A 735 -8.42 15.53 -20.20
N VAL A 736 -9.65 15.80 -20.65
CA VAL A 736 -10.66 14.74 -20.83
C VAL A 736 -10.21 13.74 -21.90
N LEU A 737 -9.50 14.18 -22.94
CA LEU A 737 -8.89 13.30 -23.94
C LEU A 737 -7.91 12.30 -23.29
N SER A 738 -7.28 12.69 -22.18
CA SER A 738 -6.33 11.86 -21.44
C SER A 738 -7.00 10.68 -20.72
N PHE A 739 -8.33 10.67 -20.58
CA PHE A 739 -9.07 9.55 -19.99
C PHE A 739 -9.14 8.36 -20.96
N LEU A 740 -8.92 8.60 -22.25
CA LEU A 740 -8.85 7.56 -23.28
C LEU A 740 -7.37 7.10 -23.40
N PRO A 741 -7.04 5.85 -23.00
CA PRO A 741 -5.63 5.42 -22.89
C PRO A 741 -4.83 5.57 -24.19
N ARG A 742 -5.47 5.34 -25.35
CA ARG A 742 -4.85 5.45 -26.67
C ARG A 742 -4.45 6.87 -27.07
N TYR A 743 -5.13 7.89 -26.52
CA TYR A 743 -4.94 9.30 -26.90
C TYR A 743 -4.15 10.10 -25.87
N ARG A 744 -3.57 9.42 -24.87
CA ARG A 744 -2.80 10.08 -23.79
C ARG A 744 -1.64 10.94 -24.32
N GLY A 745 -0.93 10.48 -25.34
CA GLY A 745 0.14 11.26 -25.98
C GLY A 745 -0.39 12.50 -26.73
N THR A 746 -1.54 12.36 -27.39
CA THR A 746 -2.21 13.48 -28.07
C THR A 746 -2.71 14.53 -27.09
N ALA A 747 -3.30 14.10 -25.96
CA ALA A 747 -3.69 14.96 -24.85
C ALA A 747 -2.49 15.74 -24.29
N ALA A 748 -1.38 15.06 -24.04
CA ALA A 748 -0.15 15.71 -23.58
C ALA A 748 0.37 16.75 -24.58
N GLY A 749 0.41 16.41 -25.88
CA GLY A 749 0.82 17.34 -26.93
C GLY A 749 -0.06 18.58 -27.02
N ALA A 750 -1.37 18.45 -26.82
CA ALA A 750 -2.28 19.59 -26.76
C ALA A 750 -2.02 20.47 -25.53
N LEU A 751 -1.92 19.88 -24.33
CA LEU A 751 -1.60 20.61 -23.09
C LEU A 751 -0.24 21.34 -23.18
N THR A 752 0.78 20.72 -23.78
CA THR A 752 2.09 21.35 -24.02
C THR A 752 1.98 22.58 -24.91
N ARG A 753 1.23 22.48 -26.03
CA ARG A 753 1.04 23.62 -26.94
C ARG A 753 0.36 24.77 -26.23
N ILE A 754 -0.74 24.50 -25.51
CA ILE A 754 -1.46 25.53 -24.75
C ILE A 754 -0.53 26.20 -23.74
N ALA A 755 0.22 25.44 -22.95
CA ALA A 755 1.12 25.98 -21.94
C ALA A 755 2.24 26.88 -22.50
N THR A 756 2.70 26.60 -23.73
CA THR A 756 3.85 27.28 -24.36
C THR A 756 3.46 28.47 -25.25
N ASP A 757 2.26 28.48 -25.81
CA ASP A 757 1.81 29.53 -26.73
C ASP A 757 1.26 30.75 -25.98
N SER A 758 2.16 31.69 -25.68
CA SER A 758 1.82 32.96 -25.04
C SER A 758 1.12 33.97 -25.95
N ALA A 759 1.03 33.71 -27.26
CA ALA A 759 0.40 34.62 -28.21
C ALA A 759 -1.12 34.45 -28.24
N HIS A 760 -1.60 33.23 -27.97
CA HIS A 760 -3.03 32.89 -28.04
C HIS A 760 -3.66 32.52 -26.69
N TRP A 761 -2.88 32.09 -25.70
CA TRP A 761 -3.41 31.64 -24.40
C TRP A 761 -3.05 32.59 -23.28
N ASP A 762 -4.05 32.93 -22.44
CA ASP A 762 -3.79 33.70 -21.24
C ASP A 762 -2.92 32.91 -20.25
N GLY A 763 -2.28 33.61 -19.32
CA GLY A 763 -1.35 32.95 -18.43
C GLY A 763 -2.01 32.05 -17.38
N LEU A 764 -3.33 32.16 -17.12
CA LEU A 764 -4.03 31.27 -16.19
C LEU A 764 -4.29 29.91 -16.87
N ALA A 765 -4.78 29.90 -18.11
CA ALA A 765 -4.97 28.68 -18.88
C ALA A 765 -3.65 28.00 -19.23
N ARG A 766 -2.58 28.77 -19.45
CA ARG A 766 -1.22 28.22 -19.61
C ARG A 766 -0.75 27.51 -18.34
N VAL A 767 -1.01 28.11 -17.18
CA VAL A 767 -0.71 27.50 -15.88
C VAL A 767 -1.56 26.24 -15.68
N GLU A 768 -2.85 26.30 -15.96
CA GLU A 768 -3.75 25.16 -15.80
C GLU A 768 -3.40 24.00 -16.75
N ALA A 769 -3.04 24.29 -18.00
CA ALA A 769 -2.57 23.29 -18.96
C ALA A 769 -1.26 22.63 -18.51
N ALA A 770 -0.32 23.43 -18.01
CA ALA A 770 0.92 22.93 -17.43
C ALA A 770 0.67 22.13 -16.13
N GLU A 771 -0.33 22.51 -15.33
CA GLU A 771 -0.78 21.79 -14.14
C GLU A 771 -1.39 20.43 -14.51
N TYR A 772 -2.34 20.36 -15.44
CA TYR A 772 -2.91 19.09 -15.90
C TYR A 772 -1.88 18.18 -16.57
N LEU A 773 -0.96 18.75 -17.36
CA LEU A 773 0.17 18.02 -17.94
C LEU A 773 1.09 17.48 -16.84
N ALA A 774 1.25 18.23 -15.74
CA ALA A 774 2.01 17.79 -14.58
C ALA A 774 1.32 16.61 -13.84
N TRP A 775 0.00 16.48 -13.96
CA TRP A 775 -0.77 15.36 -13.39
C TRP A 775 -0.96 14.18 -14.34
N LEU A 776 -0.49 14.28 -15.58
CA LEU A 776 -0.63 13.24 -16.59
C LEU A 776 0.53 12.23 -16.52
N ASP A 777 0.20 10.94 -16.38
CA ASP A 777 1.17 9.85 -16.31
C ASP A 777 2.11 9.87 -17.54
N GLY A 778 3.43 9.95 -17.28
CA GLY A 778 4.47 10.06 -18.29
C GLY A 778 4.89 11.49 -18.66
N TYR A 779 4.18 12.53 -18.20
CA TYR A 779 4.42 13.93 -18.59
C TYR A 779 4.64 14.90 -17.42
N ARG A 780 4.70 14.39 -16.17
CA ARG A 780 4.82 15.22 -14.96
C ARG A 780 6.00 16.19 -14.98
N ALA A 781 7.19 15.70 -15.34
CA ALA A 781 8.39 16.52 -15.38
C ALA A 781 8.25 17.66 -16.41
N HIS A 782 7.59 17.38 -17.53
CA HIS A 782 7.36 18.35 -18.59
C HIS A 782 6.37 19.45 -18.16
N GLY A 783 5.25 19.09 -17.53
CA GLY A 783 4.31 20.06 -16.96
C GLY A 783 4.91 20.89 -15.82
N THR A 784 5.74 20.27 -14.97
CA THR A 784 6.42 20.97 -13.86
C THR A 784 7.45 21.99 -14.37
N ASP A 785 8.21 21.64 -15.41
CA ASP A 785 9.15 22.56 -16.06
C ASP A 785 8.42 23.76 -16.67
N LEU A 786 7.30 23.52 -17.35
CA LEU A 786 6.45 24.58 -17.89
C LEU A 786 5.91 25.50 -16.79
N LEU A 787 5.42 24.96 -15.67
CA LEU A 787 4.98 25.74 -14.52
C LEU A 787 6.10 26.56 -13.88
N THR A 788 7.32 26.01 -13.81
CA THR A 788 8.49 26.72 -13.28
C THR A 788 8.85 27.91 -14.16
N ARG A 789 8.89 27.70 -15.49
CA ARG A 789 9.09 28.79 -16.46
C ARG A 789 8.00 29.86 -16.39
N LEU A 790 6.74 29.46 -16.18
CA LEU A 790 5.61 30.39 -15.98
C LEU A 790 5.68 31.14 -14.64
N ALA A 791 6.31 30.56 -13.62
CA ALA A 791 6.55 31.20 -12.32
C ALA A 791 7.73 32.20 -12.36
N GLU A 792 8.71 31.96 -13.22
CA GLU A 792 9.90 32.80 -13.37
C GLU A 792 9.65 34.07 -14.19
N GLY A 793 8.63 34.11 -15.05
CA GLY A 793 8.32 35.28 -15.88
C GLY A 793 6.84 35.47 -16.23
N GLY A 794 6.32 36.67 -15.99
CA GLY A 794 5.04 37.15 -16.52
C GLY A 794 3.94 37.47 -15.50
N ARG A 795 2.73 37.79 -16.00
CA ARG A 795 1.54 38.19 -15.22
C ARG A 795 0.87 37.05 -14.43
N SER A 796 1.31 35.81 -14.59
CA SER A 796 0.67 34.62 -14.00
C SER A 796 1.54 33.89 -12.98
N ARG A 797 2.62 34.56 -12.51
CA ARG A 797 3.55 34.07 -11.49
C ARG A 797 2.85 33.50 -10.27
N ASP A 798 1.92 34.25 -9.66
CA ASP A 798 1.25 33.83 -8.42
C ASP A 798 0.35 32.60 -8.60
N HIS A 799 -0.21 32.41 -9.80
CA HIS A 799 -1.00 31.23 -10.13
C HIS A 799 -0.10 30.02 -10.41
N ALA A 800 1.01 30.22 -11.13
CA ALA A 800 2.02 29.18 -11.36
C ALA A 800 2.67 28.73 -10.05
N THR A 801 3.01 29.66 -9.15
CA THR A 801 3.55 29.35 -7.81
C THR A 801 2.53 28.62 -6.94
N ARG A 802 1.24 28.98 -7.02
CA ARG A 802 0.17 28.22 -6.34
C ARG A 802 -0.05 26.83 -6.94
N ALA A 803 0.00 26.67 -8.26
CA ALA A 803 -0.07 25.37 -8.93
C ALA A 803 1.14 24.49 -8.57
N LEU A 804 2.34 25.06 -8.51
CA LEU A 804 3.54 24.38 -8.00
C LEU A 804 3.38 24.00 -6.52
N ALA A 805 2.77 24.85 -5.70
CA ALA A 805 2.47 24.53 -4.31
C ALA A 805 1.42 23.40 -4.18
N LYS A 806 0.38 23.39 -5.02
CA LYS A 806 -0.60 22.29 -5.11
C LYS A 806 0.03 20.98 -5.55
N LEU A 807 0.94 21.03 -6.53
CA LEU A 807 1.73 19.87 -6.97
C LEU A 807 2.64 19.33 -5.86
N ARG A 808 3.13 20.21 -4.96
CA ARG A 808 3.93 19.85 -3.78
C ARG A 808 3.08 19.26 -2.65
N THR A 809 1.83 19.70 -2.48
CA THR A 809 0.90 19.21 -1.46
C THR A 809 -0.01 18.08 -1.93
N GLY A 810 0.20 17.55 -3.14
CA GLY A 810 -0.62 16.47 -3.70
C GLY A 810 -2.07 16.86 -4.01
N ARG A 811 -2.42 18.15 -3.94
CA ARG A 811 -3.76 18.64 -4.28
C ARG A 811 -3.89 18.71 -5.80
N ARG A 812 -4.69 17.80 -6.38
CA ARG A 812 -5.10 17.92 -7.79
C ARG A 812 -5.80 19.27 -8.02
N PRO A 813 -5.69 19.85 -9.23
CA PRO A 813 -6.52 20.98 -9.61
C PRO A 813 -8.00 20.61 -9.42
N THR A 814 -8.65 21.24 -8.45
CA THR A 814 -10.09 21.18 -8.24
C THR A 814 -10.73 22.32 -9.02
N TRP A 815 -11.82 21.98 -9.72
CA TRP A 815 -12.66 22.94 -10.43
C TRP A 815 -13.45 23.75 -9.39
N ARG A 816 -13.60 25.07 -9.61
CA ARG A 816 -14.56 25.93 -8.89
C ARG A 816 -15.81 26.13 -9.74
#